data_AF-A0A968XKI6-F1
#
_entry.id   AF-A0A968XKI6-F1
#
_cell.length_a   1.000
_cell.length_b   1.000
_cell.length_c   1.000
_cell.angle_alpha   90.00
_cell.angle_beta   90.00
_cell.angle_gamma   90.00
#
_symmetry.space_group_name_H-M   'P 1'
#
loop_
_entity.id
_entity.type
_entity.pdbx_description
1 polymer ?
#
loop_
_entity_poly.entity_id
_entity_poly.type
_entity_poly.pdbx_seq_one_letter_code
_entity_poly.pdbx_strand_id
1 'polypeptide(L)'
;MAIGTDSIASGLNSTAIGGQTTASGDRAIAIGNDSTIASGADSLAIGVGATATQNNALAFGNGADATAIGSIAVGQNTTASTANSVALGTNSVTAAANSGSFTVTGGSIAGATSVGTVSVGSAGNNRQIQNVAAGVISATSTNAVNGSQLFTVANATLNIGNSVESLIGGGAVVGPEGTVTTNPTFTVDGTGYNNVGAAITALNTALAAAGGSTYFNANSALSDSQANGTDSVAIGPTVVANGDNSVAIGSNGTTAAGRSVAIGDGQVASGDGAVAIGDPNTATGTGAIAIGADNSANGTGSTALGNNNNANGVSTVAIGNGNTATGEASVAIGQSADAASQESVAIGNNATAGVAAGNNNAVAIGPNASATGDSSSAIGRASQANGANASAFGRFARAQGDGSTALGQSALANQSNATAVGRTSVASGIGAIAAGFTSTASGENASAFGTNTTATGQNSAAVGMNADASGSDSSAFGIDTVASGANSLAAGNSADATGVDSVALGTSAQATAQNATAVGNAANASGVNSTAVGIASVASADQTTAVGIGAQASAGQASAFGNNAQASGVNSTALGVGASAQNFAGVALGNNANAVSAQTVAIGDGATANNANDVALGSGSVTAAPNTGVFTLNGGTIAATSPASIVSVGAAGSERQITNVAAGVLSSTSTDAVNGSQLFTVATATNNLADTMETITGGGTAINPDGTLLTAPTISVGGTNYNNVTAAIQAGDDKADTTGDDIANNFGGGVTYDPNTGALTAPTYTIAGSTYNNVGDALTALDSSVAAGDLYFNANSALADSVASGTNSVAIGPESTASGLDSIAAGRNSDASGDGASAYGVNSVASGDGSTAVGQNSQALGIGSAVFGNGNIASGMMSTAIGNGSTAGGNNATAVGRTASAAGASSVAMGHDVVASANDTVAIGHSTSAFGPSSVSIGSEQVSTGVGAFSGGASNVANGQGSVAIGQGNVAAGNLAGSSPALGAVAIGQGNIATGVGTVAVGVSADATATNAIAIGQNATASNANSVALGAGSVTSAPNTGVFSINGGTAAGTATGVVSVGAAGAERQITNVAPGVVSAASTDAVNGSQLFLTETATNNLGNTLETVAGGGLVINDDGTIATPIAISVGGTSYANITDAIEAEDDKIDEGLQDVADALGGGVTYDPNTGVLTAPSYTVAGSTETNVGDAFAALDIANTTANNGLATAIGGGAAVAADGTVTAPTVNVNGSSFNNLTDAIEAAGAGFDLTSAATGTGTVSGTTV
;
A
#
# COMPACT_ATOMS: atom_id res chain seq x y z
N MET A 1 -37.81 -190.99 -12.98
CA MET A 1 -37.17 -191.16 -14.33
C MET A 1 -35.65 -191.00 -14.23
N ALA A 2 -34.94 -192.34 -14.61
CA ALA A 2 -33.46 -192.31 -14.53
C ALA A 2 -32.85 -192.66 -15.89
N ILE A 3 -32.07 -191.76 -16.44
CA ILE A 3 -31.52 -191.90 -17.80
C ILE A 3 -30.01 -191.62 -17.72
N GLY A 4 -29.14 -192.84 -17.85
CA GLY A 4 -27.66 -192.78 -17.79
C GLY A 4 -27.12 -193.83 -16.80
N THR A 5 -25.82 -194.45 -16.97
CA THR A 5 -25.27 -195.61 -16.23
C THR A 5 -25.04 -195.25 -14.76
N ASP A 6 -25.87 -196.03 -13.76
CA ASP A 6 -25.83 -195.91 -12.29
C ASP A 6 -26.57 -194.65 -11.82
N SER A 7 -27.46 -194.30 -12.66
CA SER A 7 -28.32 -193.19 -12.22
C SER A 7 -29.54 -193.73 -11.49
N ILE A 8 -29.87 -193.01 -10.31
CA ILE A 8 -30.92 -193.51 -9.41
C ILE A 8 -31.96 -192.40 -9.21
N ALA A 9 -33.20 -192.74 -9.79
CA ALA A 9 -34.32 -191.87 -9.38
C ALA A 9 -35.26 -192.64 -8.45
N SER A 10 -35.04 -192.52 -7.20
CA SER A 10 -35.82 -193.35 -6.25
C SER A 10 -36.89 -192.52 -5.54
N GLY A 11 -36.85 -191.33 -5.73
CA GLY A 11 -37.93 -190.54 -5.09
C GLY A 11 -39.20 -190.48 -5.97
N LEU A 12 -40.41 -190.44 -5.23
CA LEU A 12 -41.69 -190.39 -5.95
C LEU A 12 -41.74 -189.17 -6.91
N ASN A 13 -41.81 -189.35 -8.25
CA ASN A 13 -41.84 -188.36 -9.36
C ASN A 13 -40.49 -187.67 -9.53
N SER A 14 -39.49 -188.48 -9.17
CA SER A 14 -38.14 -187.89 -9.30
C SER A 14 -37.51 -188.32 -10.63
N THR A 15 -36.55 -187.29 -11.10
CA THR A 15 -35.92 -187.49 -12.41
C THR A 15 -34.39 -187.30 -12.30
N ALA A 16 -33.74 -188.50 -12.62
CA ALA A 16 -32.25 -188.39 -12.65
C ALA A 16 -31.71 -188.67 -14.06
N ILE A 17 -31.00 -187.80 -14.60
CA ILE A 17 -30.54 -187.91 -15.99
C ILE A 17 -29.04 -187.60 -16.03
N GLY A 18 -28.15 -188.80 -16.53
CA GLY A 18 -26.67 -188.66 -16.66
C GLY A 18 -25.96 -189.71 -15.79
N GLY A 19 -24.68 -190.31 -15.98
CA GLY A 19 -23.94 -191.45 -15.42
C GLY A 19 -23.53 -191.18 -13.97
N GLN A 20 -24.10 -192.05 -12.94
CA GLN A 20 -23.92 -191.97 -11.47
C GLN A 20 -24.69 -190.77 -10.92
N THR A 21 -25.76 -190.44 -11.43
CA THR A 21 -26.61 -189.32 -10.93
C THR A 21 -27.78 -189.89 -10.12
N THR A 22 -28.06 -189.15 -8.90
CA THR A 22 -29.08 -189.69 -7.97
C THR A 22 -30.11 -188.61 -7.64
N ALA A 23 -31.36 -188.99 -8.11
CA ALA A 23 -32.45 -188.17 -7.55
C ALA A 23 -33.28 -189.00 -6.56
N SER A 24 -33.01 -188.80 -5.25
CA SER A 24 -33.63 -189.70 -4.24
C SER A 24 -34.72 -188.95 -3.45
N GLY A 25 -34.82 -187.68 -3.58
CA GLY A 25 -35.91 -186.94 -2.89
C GLY A 25 -37.19 -186.91 -3.73
N ASP A 26 -38.46 -186.78 -3.07
CA ASP A 26 -39.74 -186.76 -3.83
C ASP A 26 -39.81 -185.52 -4.75
N ARG A 27 -40.07 -185.61 -5.99
CA ARG A 27 -40.13 -184.58 -7.05
C ARG A 27 -38.76 -183.94 -7.27
N ALA A 28 -37.75 -184.71 -6.90
CA ALA A 28 -36.40 -184.16 -7.10
C ALA A 28 -35.90 -184.49 -8.51
N ILE A 29 -35.01 -183.40 -8.96
CA ILE A 29 -34.53 -183.56 -10.35
C ILE A 29 -33.01 -183.36 -10.35
N ALA A 30 -32.46 -184.60 -10.76
CA ALA A 30 -30.99 -184.44 -10.91
C ALA A 30 -30.56 -184.73 -12.34
N ILE A 31 -29.90 -183.76 -12.89
CA ILE A 31 -29.47 -183.91 -14.30
C ILE A 31 -27.98 -183.54 -14.39
N GLY A 32 -27.17 -184.67 -14.82
CA GLY A 32 -25.72 -184.47 -15.03
C GLY A 32 -24.97 -185.79 -14.86
N ASN A 33 -23.55 -185.72 -14.82
CA ASN A 33 -22.74 -186.96 -14.74
C ASN A 33 -21.79 -186.89 -13.54
N ASP A 34 -21.46 -188.16 -12.83
CA ASP A 34 -20.42 -188.29 -11.78
C ASP A 34 -20.94 -187.73 -10.46
N SER A 35 -22.09 -188.25 -10.01
CA SER A 35 -22.59 -188.13 -8.62
C SER A 35 -23.39 -186.84 -8.44
N THR A 36 -23.90 -186.45 -9.58
CA THR A 36 -24.90 -185.39 -9.33
C THR A 36 -26.09 -185.92 -8.52
N ILE A 37 -26.34 -185.11 -7.32
CA ILE A 37 -27.26 -185.72 -6.33
C ILE A 37 -28.32 -184.66 -5.97
N ALA A 38 -29.55 -185.11 -6.37
CA ALA A 38 -30.64 -184.35 -5.71
C ALA A 38 -31.41 -185.26 -4.75
N SER A 39 -31.09 -185.04 -3.43
CA SER A 39 -31.66 -186.00 -2.45
C SER A 39 -32.71 -185.32 -1.58
N GLY A 40 -32.82 -184.07 -1.59
CA GLY A 40 -33.89 -183.40 -0.82
C GLY A 40 -35.22 -183.36 -1.60
N ALA A 41 -36.42 -183.28 -0.79
CA ALA A 41 -37.72 -183.20 -1.50
C ALA A 41 -37.85 -181.88 -2.29
N ASP A 42 -38.26 -181.82 -3.56
CA ASP A 42 -38.38 -180.68 -4.50
C ASP A 42 -37.02 -180.06 -4.81
N SER A 43 -36.13 -180.86 -4.68
CA SER A 43 -34.78 -180.31 -4.93
C SER A 43 -34.34 -180.60 -6.37
N LEU A 44 -33.33 -179.59 -6.73
CA LEU A 44 -32.97 -179.66 -8.15
C LEU A 44 -31.46 -179.43 -8.29
N ALA A 45 -30.88 -180.59 -8.86
CA ALA A 45 -29.43 -180.42 -9.10
C ALA A 45 -29.10 -180.67 -10.57
N ILE A 46 -28.48 -179.57 -11.10
CA ILE A 46 -28.18 -179.67 -12.55
C ILE A 46 -26.73 -179.23 -12.77
N GLY A 47 -25.88 -180.33 -13.35
CA GLY A 47 -24.45 -180.02 -13.60
C GLY A 47 -23.56 -181.13 -13.02
N VAL A 48 -22.30 -181.48 -13.52
CA VAL A 48 -21.43 -182.63 -13.17
C VAL A 48 -20.91 -182.46 -11.74
N GLY A 49 -21.40 -183.38 -10.81
CA GLY A 49 -21.01 -183.34 -9.39
C GLY A 49 -21.84 -182.34 -8.58
N ALA A 50 -22.89 -181.83 -9.22
CA ALA A 50 -23.72 -180.89 -8.43
C ALA A 50 -24.62 -181.66 -7.44
N THR A 51 -24.72 -180.89 -6.21
CA THR A 51 -25.41 -181.63 -5.14
C THR A 51 -26.43 -180.70 -4.47
N ALA A 52 -27.71 -181.19 -4.59
CA ALA A 52 -28.73 -180.53 -3.74
C ALA A 52 -29.33 -181.54 -2.76
N THR A 53 -28.87 -181.32 -1.50
CA THR A 53 -29.08 -182.50 -0.62
C THR A 53 -30.23 -182.22 0.35
N GLN A 54 -30.68 -180.92 0.50
CA GLN A 54 -31.76 -180.68 1.48
C GLN A 54 -33.03 -180.21 0.76
N ASN A 55 -34.24 -180.06 1.57
CA ASN A 55 -35.53 -179.74 0.91
C ASN A 55 -35.50 -178.36 0.25
N ASN A 56 -35.88 -178.21 -1.01
CA ASN A 56 -36.01 -176.97 -1.80
C ASN A 56 -34.65 -176.38 -2.16
N ALA A 57 -33.71 -177.23 -2.00
CA ALA A 57 -32.38 -176.74 -2.41
C ALA A 57 -32.20 -176.90 -3.92
N LEU A 58 -31.48 -175.65 -4.38
CA LEU A 58 -31.30 -175.66 -5.85
C LEU A 58 -29.83 -175.42 -6.20
N ALA A 59 -29.35 -176.50 -6.88
CA ALA A 59 -27.94 -176.33 -7.29
C ALA A 59 -27.81 -176.41 -8.81
N PHE A 60 -27.27 -175.17 -9.30
CA PHE A 60 -27.13 -175.07 -10.78
C PHE A 60 -25.68 -174.74 -11.12
N GLY A 61 -24.96 -175.85 -11.82
CA GLY A 61 -23.58 -175.56 -12.25
C GLY A 61 -22.62 -176.67 -11.79
N ASN A 62 -21.44 -176.93 -12.52
CA ASN A 62 -20.48 -178.03 -12.26
C ASN A 62 -19.81 -177.88 -10.89
N GLY A 63 -20.22 -178.84 -9.97
CA GLY A 63 -19.61 -178.84 -8.61
C GLY A 63 -20.36 -177.90 -7.67
N ALA A 64 -21.52 -177.48 -8.21
CA ALA A 64 -22.30 -176.60 -7.30
C ALA A 64 -22.93 -177.44 -6.18
N ASP A 65 -22.78 -176.73 -4.95
CA ASP A 65 -23.16 -177.52 -3.76
C ASP A 65 -24.14 -176.69 -2.92
N ALA A 66 -25.50 -177.10 -3.14
CA ALA A 66 -26.48 -176.47 -2.22
C ALA A 66 -26.89 -177.47 -1.13
N THR A 67 -26.30 -177.20 0.05
CA THR A 67 -26.41 -178.30 1.05
C THR A 67 -27.21 -177.83 2.26
N ALA A 68 -27.91 -176.74 2.22
CA ALA A 68 -28.76 -176.34 3.36
C ALA A 68 -30.21 -176.14 2.88
N ILE A 69 -31.27 -176.08 3.84
CA ILE A 69 -32.70 -176.02 3.44
C ILE A 69 -32.97 -174.70 2.71
N GLY A 70 -33.47 -174.68 1.50
CA GLY A 70 -33.90 -173.48 0.74
C GLY A 70 -32.71 -172.72 0.15
N SER A 71 -31.60 -173.39 0.14
CA SER A 71 -30.41 -172.69 -0.40
C SER A 71 -30.33 -172.87 -1.92
N ILE A 72 -29.66 -171.60 -2.42
CA ILE A 72 -29.55 -171.66 -3.89
C ILE A 72 -28.10 -171.39 -4.31
N ALA A 73 -27.52 -172.48 -4.93
CA ALA A 73 -26.16 -172.26 -5.47
C ALA A 73 -26.19 -172.27 -7.00
N VAL A 74 -25.79 -171.03 -7.46
CA VAL A 74 -25.88 -170.90 -8.94
C VAL A 74 -24.51 -170.47 -9.48
N GLY A 75 -23.81 -171.49 -10.27
CA GLY A 75 -22.49 -171.19 -10.86
C GLY A 75 -21.50 -172.31 -10.54
N GLN A 76 -20.31 -172.39 -11.32
CA GLN A 76 -19.36 -173.51 -11.17
C GLN A 76 -18.62 -173.41 -9.82
N ASN A 77 -18.73 -174.58 -9.02
CA ASN A 77 -18.04 -174.75 -7.71
C ASN A 77 -18.60 -173.77 -6.68
N THR A 78 -19.75 -173.52 -6.89
CA THR A 78 -20.34 -172.63 -5.87
C THR A 78 -20.95 -173.47 -4.74
N THR A 79 -20.81 -172.73 -3.51
CA THR A 79 -21.30 -173.50 -2.36
C THR A 79 -22.23 -172.61 -1.52
N ALA A 80 -23.51 -173.12 -1.52
CA ALA A 80 -24.41 -172.43 -0.56
C ALA A 80 -24.72 -173.35 0.62
N SER A 81 -24.02 -172.97 1.70
CA SER A 81 -24.11 -173.95 2.81
C SER A 81 -24.86 -173.34 4.00
N THR A 82 -25.52 -172.21 3.79
CA THR A 82 -26.30 -171.63 4.91
C THR A 82 -27.76 -171.53 4.49
N ALA A 83 -28.77 -171.70 5.51
CA ALA A 83 -30.21 -171.82 5.15
C ALA A 83 -30.71 -170.52 4.50
N ASN A 84 -31.38 -170.50 3.51
CA ASN A 84 -32.07 -169.41 2.76
C ASN A 84 -31.08 -168.45 2.11
N SER A 85 -29.95 -168.90 1.85
CA SER A 85 -28.95 -167.99 1.25
C SER A 85 -28.69 -168.39 -0.20
N VAL A 86 -28.06 -167.18 -0.86
CA VAL A 86 -27.82 -167.43 -2.30
C VAL A 86 -26.34 -167.18 -2.60
N ALA A 87 -25.68 -168.27 -3.05
CA ALA A 87 -24.34 -168.01 -3.63
C ALA A 87 -24.43 -167.89 -5.16
N LEU A 88 -24.04 -166.69 -5.52
CA LEU A 88 -24.35 -166.38 -6.93
C LEU A 88 -23.07 -165.98 -7.67
N GLY A 89 -22.69 -166.96 -8.66
CA GLY A 89 -21.48 -166.70 -9.49
C GLY A 89 -20.38 -167.73 -9.19
N THR A 90 -19.43 -168.01 -10.22
CA THR A 90 -18.45 -169.11 -10.12
C THR A 90 -17.59 -168.94 -8.86
N ASN A 91 -17.54 -169.99 -8.01
CA ASN A 91 -16.70 -170.11 -6.79
C ASN A 91 -17.27 -169.27 -5.65
N SER A 92 -18.41 -168.95 -5.82
CA SER A 92 -18.95 -168.17 -4.70
C SER A 92 -19.40 -169.09 -3.55
N VAL A 93 -19.14 -168.35 -2.33
CA VAL A 93 -19.47 -169.19 -1.15
C VAL A 93 -20.24 -168.34 -0.15
N THR A 94 -21.42 -169.02 0.26
CA THR A 94 -22.14 -168.20 1.27
C THR A 94 -21.51 -168.42 2.64
N ALA A 95 -21.19 -167.34 3.49
CA ALA A 95 -20.69 -167.40 4.87
C ALA A 95 -21.81 -167.00 5.84
N ALA A 96 -21.63 -167.38 7.23
CA ALA A 96 -22.67 -167.06 8.23
C ALA A 96 -22.98 -165.55 8.24
N ALA A 97 -24.33 -165.10 8.19
CA ALA A 97 -24.74 -163.67 8.22
C ALA A 97 -23.99 -162.91 9.31
N ASN A 98 -23.10 -161.82 8.99
CA ASN A 98 -22.37 -160.96 9.93
C ASN A 98 -23.33 -160.13 10.80
N SER A 99 -23.25 -160.43 12.15
CA SER A 99 -24.12 -159.75 13.15
C SER A 99 -23.27 -158.79 14.00
N GLY A 100 -22.37 -157.89 13.23
CA GLY A 100 -21.62 -156.99 14.15
C GLY A 100 -21.59 -155.56 13.60
N SER A 101 -21.69 -154.39 14.53
CA SER A 101 -21.70 -152.92 14.39
C SER A 101 -20.34 -152.40 13.91
N PHE A 102 -20.24 -151.38 12.71
CA PHE A 102 -19.09 -150.69 12.07
C PHE A 102 -18.93 -149.29 12.66
N THR A 103 -17.66 -148.78 13.41
CA THR A 103 -17.45 -147.47 14.09
C THR A 103 -16.45 -146.63 13.28
N VAL A 104 -16.82 -145.21 12.88
CA VAL A 104 -15.86 -144.20 12.41
C VAL A 104 -15.89 -143.00 13.37
N THR A 105 -14.74 -142.19 13.62
CA THR A 105 -14.49 -141.09 14.55
C THR A 105 -15.56 -139.99 14.41
N GLY A 106 -16.72 -140.29 15.17
CA GLY A 106 -17.79 -139.32 15.49
C GLY A 106 -19.17 -139.94 15.33
N GLY A 107 -19.38 -141.51 15.71
CA GLY A 107 -20.63 -142.23 16.03
C GLY A 107 -20.74 -143.53 15.23
N SER A 108 -21.49 -144.78 16.03
CA SER A 108 -21.61 -146.21 15.65
C SER A 108 -22.92 -146.45 14.88
N ILE A 109 -22.87 -147.14 13.57
CA ILE A 109 -24.06 -147.60 12.82
C ILE A 109 -24.36 -149.05 13.19
N ALA A 110 -25.57 -149.49 13.98
CA ALA A 110 -26.05 -150.82 14.44
C ALA A 110 -26.55 -151.66 13.26
N GLY A 111 -25.84 -152.87 12.78
CA GLY A 111 -26.24 -153.85 11.75
C GLY A 111 -27.36 -154.77 12.27
N ALA A 112 -28.83 -154.71 11.78
CA ALA A 112 -30.03 -155.57 11.84
C ALA A 112 -29.72 -156.99 11.34
N THR A 113 -30.15 -158.15 12.31
CA THR A 113 -30.09 -159.63 12.17
C THR A 113 -30.64 -160.07 10.81
N SER A 114 -29.74 -160.32 9.75
CA SER A 114 -30.08 -160.78 8.39
C SER A 114 -30.54 -162.25 8.41
N VAL A 115 -31.82 -162.63 7.77
CA VAL A 115 -32.42 -163.99 7.70
C VAL A 115 -31.69 -164.83 6.65
N GLY A 116 -30.67 -164.33 5.90
CA GLY A 116 -29.78 -165.05 4.97
C GLY A 116 -28.91 -164.06 4.19
N THR A 117 -27.83 -164.52 3.44
CA THR A 117 -26.96 -163.60 2.67
C THR A 117 -26.96 -163.99 1.19
N VAL A 118 -26.82 -162.76 0.46
CA VAL A 118 -26.51 -163.06 -0.96
C VAL A 118 -25.01 -162.81 -1.19
N SER A 119 -24.31 -163.90 -1.41
CA SER A 119 -22.87 -163.72 -1.68
C SER A 119 -22.60 -163.75 -3.19
N VAL A 120 -21.80 -162.80 -3.63
CA VAL A 120 -21.47 -162.78 -5.09
C VAL A 120 -19.97 -163.07 -5.24
N GLY A 121 -19.40 -163.55 -4.17
CA GLY A 121 -17.96 -163.91 -4.27
C GLY A 121 -17.53 -164.74 -3.05
N SER A 122 -16.08 -164.95 -2.94
CA SER A 122 -15.56 -165.66 -1.75
C SER A 122 -14.51 -164.82 -1.03
N ALA A 123 -14.28 -165.18 0.22
CA ALA A 123 -13.26 -164.43 0.99
C ALA A 123 -11.96 -164.27 0.19
N GLY A 124 -11.60 -162.87 -0.20
CA GLY A 124 -10.35 -162.56 -0.94
C GLY A 124 -10.57 -162.54 -2.45
N ASN A 125 -11.78 -162.72 -2.85
CA ASN A 125 -12.15 -162.61 -4.27
C ASN A 125 -13.54 -161.97 -4.39
N ASN A 126 -13.59 -160.61 -3.95
CA ASN A 126 -14.89 -159.90 -3.91
C ASN A 126 -15.24 -159.32 -5.29
N ARG A 127 -16.53 -159.22 -5.64
CA ARG A 127 -16.91 -158.67 -6.96
C ARG A 127 -17.56 -157.30 -6.78
N GLN A 128 -17.20 -156.49 -7.78
CA GLN A 128 -17.92 -155.20 -7.80
C GLN A 128 -19.38 -155.42 -8.24
N ILE A 129 -20.22 -154.53 -7.44
CA ILE A 129 -21.63 -154.57 -7.91
C ILE A 129 -21.92 -153.29 -8.70
N GLN A 130 -22.00 -153.46 -9.87
CA GLN A 130 -22.09 -152.26 -10.72
C GLN A 130 -23.55 -152.01 -11.12
N ASN A 131 -23.89 -150.61 -11.39
CA ASN A 131 -25.22 -150.06 -11.74
C ASN A 131 -26.14 -150.03 -10.51
N VAL A 132 -25.49 -149.71 -9.45
CA VAL A 132 -26.34 -149.53 -8.24
C VAL A 132 -26.82 -148.07 -8.19
N ALA A 133 -28.08 -147.78 -8.39
CA ALA A 133 -28.62 -146.40 -8.29
C ALA A 133 -28.41 -145.85 -6.86
N ALA A 134 -28.32 -144.50 -6.77
CA ALA A 134 -28.00 -143.91 -5.45
C ALA A 134 -29.03 -144.35 -4.40
N GLY A 135 -28.49 -144.98 -3.31
CA GLY A 135 -29.37 -145.40 -2.20
C GLY A 135 -29.78 -144.24 -1.31
N VAL A 136 -30.98 -144.22 -0.88
CA VAL A 136 -31.43 -143.21 0.11
C VAL A 136 -30.61 -143.37 1.41
N ILE A 137 -29.86 -142.14 1.76
CA ILE A 137 -28.97 -142.24 2.93
C ILE A 137 -29.73 -141.72 4.16
N SER A 138 -30.37 -142.76 4.95
CA SER A 138 -31.03 -142.42 6.23
C SER A 138 -30.60 -143.40 7.33
N ALA A 139 -30.85 -142.90 8.67
CA ALA A 139 -30.35 -143.66 9.85
C ALA A 139 -30.91 -145.09 9.86
N THR A 140 -31.99 -145.55 8.96
CA THR A 140 -32.53 -146.93 8.98
C THR A 140 -32.36 -147.57 7.60
N SER A 141 -31.53 -146.87 6.65
CA SER A 141 -31.54 -147.35 5.26
C SER A 141 -30.70 -148.63 5.13
N THR A 142 -31.23 -149.68 4.44
CA THR A 142 -30.51 -150.93 4.12
C THR A 142 -30.17 -150.98 2.63
N ASN A 143 -30.18 -149.57 1.97
CA ASN A 143 -29.82 -149.57 0.52
C ASN A 143 -28.31 -149.61 0.32
N ALA A 144 -27.88 -150.17 -0.78
CA ALA A 144 -26.45 -150.12 -1.15
C ALA A 144 -26.07 -148.71 -1.65
N VAL A 145 -24.98 -148.07 -1.01
CA VAL A 145 -24.53 -146.72 -1.45
C VAL A 145 -23.56 -146.87 -2.63
N ASN A 146 -23.85 -145.84 -3.78
CA ASN A 146 -22.95 -145.97 -4.95
C ASN A 146 -21.81 -144.94 -4.87
N GLY A 147 -20.75 -144.98 -5.67
CA GLY A 147 -19.53 -144.14 -5.73
C GLY A 147 -19.85 -142.65 -5.89
N SER A 148 -20.98 -142.21 -6.56
CA SER A 148 -21.31 -140.77 -6.66
C SER A 148 -21.83 -140.22 -5.33
N GLN A 149 -22.68 -140.97 -4.49
CA GLN A 149 -23.13 -140.54 -3.14
C GLN A 149 -21.92 -140.40 -2.18
N LEU A 150 -20.75 -140.99 -2.40
CA LEU A 150 -19.54 -140.89 -1.57
C LEU A 150 -18.61 -139.79 -2.12
N PHE A 151 -18.69 -139.40 -3.42
CA PHE A 151 -17.88 -138.31 -4.03
C PHE A 151 -18.48 -136.95 -3.67
N THR A 152 -19.77 -136.68 -3.47
CA THR A 152 -20.41 -135.41 -3.05
C THR A 152 -20.07 -135.11 -1.58
N VAL A 153 -19.89 -136.00 -0.83
CA VAL A 153 -19.46 -135.82 0.57
C VAL A 153 -17.94 -135.59 0.61
N ALA A 154 -17.08 -135.90 -0.30
CA ALA A 154 -15.62 -135.69 -0.38
C ALA A 154 -15.30 -134.39 -1.12
N ASN A 155 -16.14 -133.67 -1.92
CA ASN A 155 -15.95 -132.39 -2.64
C ASN A 155 -16.46 -131.21 -1.80
N ALA A 156 -17.19 -131.21 -0.77
CA ALA A 156 -17.60 -130.19 0.20
C ALA A 156 -16.54 -130.04 1.31
N THR A 157 -15.44 -130.80 1.42
CA THR A 157 -14.27 -130.70 2.32
C THR A 157 -13.03 -130.24 1.55
N LEU A 158 -12.97 -129.91 0.20
CA LEU A 158 -11.91 -129.40 -0.68
C LEU A 158 -12.23 -127.96 -1.11
N ASN A 159 -13.30 -127.16 -0.70
CA ASN A 159 -13.65 -125.77 -1.04
C ASN A 159 -13.54 -124.88 0.21
N ILE A 160 -12.94 -125.26 1.33
CA ILE A 160 -12.48 -124.44 2.48
C ILE A 160 -10.97 -124.17 2.34
N GLY A 161 -10.02 -124.66 1.45
CA GLY A 161 -8.58 -124.45 1.12
C GLY A 161 -8.41 -123.43 -0.01
N ASN A 162 -9.38 -122.95 -0.81
CA ASN A 162 -9.32 -121.94 -1.89
C ASN A 162 -9.76 -120.56 -1.37
N SER A 163 -10.34 -120.29 -0.20
CA SER A 163 -10.75 -119.02 0.42
C SER A 163 -9.61 -118.45 1.28
N VAL A 164 -8.38 -119.10 1.55
CA VAL A 164 -7.18 -118.62 2.27
C VAL A 164 -6.14 -118.15 1.24
N GLU A 165 -6.13 -118.50 -0.16
CA GLU A 165 -5.24 -118.05 -1.26
C GLU A 165 -5.64 -116.64 -1.72
N SER A 166 -6.87 -116.16 -1.51
CA SER A 166 -7.31 -114.81 -1.91
C SER A 166 -7.16 -113.82 -0.75
N LEU A 167 -6.90 -114.28 0.51
CA LEU A 167 -6.79 -113.38 1.68
C LEU A 167 -5.32 -113.08 2.00
N ILE A 168 -4.06 -113.79 1.53
CA ILE A 168 -2.63 -113.53 1.83
C ILE A 168 -1.95 -113.08 0.54
N GLY A 169 -2.55 -112.94 -0.75
CA GLY A 169 -2.03 -112.41 -2.03
C GLY A 169 -0.54 -112.69 -2.22
N GLY A 170 0.28 -112.40 -3.53
CA GLY A 170 1.74 -112.52 -3.84
C GLY A 170 2.10 -113.92 -4.33
N GLY A 171 1.03 -114.64 -5.09
CA GLY A 171 1.37 -115.94 -5.69
C GLY A 171 1.53 -117.04 -4.63
N ALA A 172 0.85 -116.96 -3.39
CA ALA A 172 0.99 -117.98 -2.34
C ALA A 172 0.10 -119.20 -2.65
N VAL A 173 0.66 -120.53 -2.61
CA VAL A 173 -0.04 -121.81 -2.93
C VAL A 173 -0.21 -122.58 -1.61
N VAL A 174 -1.62 -122.92 -1.21
CA VAL A 174 -1.85 -123.75 0.00
C VAL A 174 -2.05 -125.21 -0.43
N GLY A 175 -1.19 -126.29 0.08
CA GLY A 175 -1.15 -127.72 -0.30
C GLY A 175 -2.27 -128.49 0.40
N PRO A 176 -2.75 -129.77 -0.01
CA PRO A 176 -3.88 -130.66 0.32
C PRO A 176 -3.91 -131.02 1.80
N GLU A 177 -2.80 -130.44 2.70
CA GLU A 177 -2.83 -130.72 4.16
C GLU A 177 -3.01 -129.41 4.94
N GLY A 178 -3.37 -128.19 4.26
CA GLY A 178 -3.67 -126.93 4.96
C GLY A 178 -2.40 -126.19 5.38
N THR A 179 -1.00 -126.34 4.74
CA THR A 179 0.25 -125.58 5.02
C THR A 179 0.65 -124.80 3.76
N VAL A 180 1.07 -123.30 3.90
CA VAL A 180 1.47 -122.49 2.73
C VAL A 180 2.80 -123.03 2.18
N THR A 181 2.76 -123.72 0.98
CA THR A 181 3.89 -124.51 0.43
C THR A 181 4.79 -123.64 -0.44
N THR A 182 4.45 -122.27 -0.81
CA THR A 182 5.36 -121.31 -1.47
C THR A 182 5.14 -119.92 -0.84
N ASN A 183 6.39 -119.33 -0.12
CA ASN A 183 6.28 -118.01 0.55
C ASN A 183 5.79 -116.93 -0.43
N PRO A 184 4.87 -116.02 -0.14
CA PRO A 184 4.39 -114.93 -1.00
C PRO A 184 5.50 -113.91 -1.32
N THR A 185 5.71 -113.63 -2.69
CA THR A 185 6.71 -112.60 -3.05
C THR A 185 6.01 -111.27 -3.33
N PHE A 186 6.28 -110.25 -2.43
CA PHE A 186 5.83 -108.86 -2.63
C PHE A 186 6.99 -107.96 -3.08
N THR A 187 6.94 -107.42 -4.27
CA THR A 187 8.06 -106.61 -4.80
C THR A 187 7.80 -105.13 -4.47
N VAL A 188 8.65 -104.46 -3.55
CA VAL A 188 8.61 -103.01 -3.23
C VAL A 188 9.96 -102.39 -3.64
N ASP A 189 10.07 -101.48 -4.76
CA ASP A 189 11.22 -100.83 -5.42
C ASP A 189 12.21 -101.86 -5.97
N GLY A 190 11.72 -102.99 -6.58
CA GLY A 190 12.57 -103.93 -7.36
C GLY A 190 13.21 -105.00 -6.46
N THR A 191 12.98 -104.93 -5.13
CA THR A 191 13.52 -105.94 -4.19
C THR A 191 12.34 -106.78 -3.64
N GLY A 192 12.43 -108.20 -3.62
CA GLY A 192 11.36 -109.17 -3.28
C GLY A 192 11.31 -109.41 -1.76
N TYR A 193 10.03 -109.32 -1.18
CA TYR A 193 9.83 -109.58 0.27
C TYR A 193 8.83 -110.73 0.44
N ASN A 194 9.23 -111.72 1.35
CA ASN A 194 8.50 -113.00 1.37
C ASN A 194 7.58 -113.10 2.59
N ASN A 195 7.40 -111.91 3.31
CA ASN A 195 6.27 -111.83 4.25
C ASN A 195 5.70 -110.41 4.28
N VAL A 196 4.38 -110.32 4.65
CA VAL A 196 3.60 -109.06 4.53
C VAL A 196 4.18 -108.02 5.51
N GLY A 197 4.79 -108.43 6.70
CA GLY A 197 5.39 -107.50 7.70
C GLY A 197 6.67 -106.83 7.17
N ALA A 198 7.55 -107.52 6.46
CA ALA A 198 8.83 -107.01 5.90
C ALA A 198 8.56 -106.19 4.63
N ALA A 199 7.56 -106.50 3.81
CA ALA A 199 7.16 -105.73 2.61
C ALA A 199 6.52 -104.40 3.00
N ILE A 200 5.76 -104.34 4.20
CA ILE A 200 5.13 -103.08 4.66
C ILE A 200 6.20 -102.23 5.37
N THR A 201 7.21 -102.85 6.02
CA THR A 201 8.35 -102.09 6.56
C THR A 201 9.21 -101.51 5.43
N ALA A 202 9.41 -102.23 4.39
CA ALA A 202 10.17 -101.77 3.19
C ALA A 202 9.36 -100.75 2.39
N LEU A 203 8.05 -100.93 2.27
CA LEU A 203 7.18 -99.89 1.66
C LEU A 203 7.20 -98.63 2.52
N ASN A 204 7.26 -98.81 3.98
CA ASN A 204 7.38 -97.65 4.87
C ASN A 204 8.75 -96.97 4.77
N THR A 205 9.81 -97.63 4.46
CA THR A 205 11.16 -97.09 4.25
C THR A 205 11.30 -96.55 2.82
N ALA A 206 10.68 -97.12 1.80
CA ALA A 206 10.73 -96.66 0.40
C ALA A 206 9.83 -95.42 0.21
N LEU A 207 8.79 -95.11 0.94
CA LEU A 207 7.92 -93.92 0.94
C LEU A 207 8.58 -92.78 1.71
N ALA A 208 9.48 -93.09 2.71
CA ALA A 208 10.29 -92.10 3.43
C ALA A 208 11.49 -91.64 2.60
N ALA A 209 11.98 -92.38 1.53
CA ALA A 209 13.13 -92.06 0.65
C ALA A 209 12.64 -91.46 -0.66
N ALA A 210 11.32 -91.38 -1.15
CA ALA A 210 10.76 -90.81 -2.39
C ALA A 210 10.12 -89.45 -2.10
N GLY A 211 10.57 -88.67 -1.10
CA GLY A 211 10.38 -87.21 -0.88
C GLY A 211 9.00 -86.73 -1.36
N GLY A 212 7.84 -87.27 -1.33
CA GLY A 212 6.59 -86.66 -1.88
C GLY A 212 5.63 -86.33 -0.74
N SER A 213 5.67 -84.97 -0.29
CA SER A 213 4.60 -84.36 0.53
C SER A 213 3.30 -84.25 -0.28
N THR A 214 2.29 -85.09 -0.25
CA THR A 214 0.87 -85.12 -0.67
C THR A 214 0.32 -83.71 -0.88
N TYR A 215 1.04 -82.58 -0.62
CA TYR A 215 0.39 -81.26 -0.86
C TYR A 215 1.24 -80.41 -1.79
N PHE A 216 2.62 -80.96 -2.38
CA PHE A 216 3.35 -80.08 -3.31
C PHE A 216 3.86 -80.92 -4.50
N ASN A 217 3.07 -80.91 -5.73
CA ASN A 217 3.46 -81.64 -6.97
C ASN A 217 4.29 -80.74 -7.89
N ALA A 218 5.82 -80.81 -7.95
CA ALA A 218 6.56 -80.08 -9.02
C ALA A 218 6.89 -81.04 -10.17
N ASN A 219 6.18 -81.04 -11.32
CA ASN A 219 6.46 -81.81 -12.56
C ASN A 219 7.77 -81.33 -13.22
N SER A 220 9.03 -81.66 -12.67
CA SER A 220 10.30 -81.15 -13.26
C SER A 220 11.35 -82.25 -13.22
N ALA A 221 12.17 -82.25 -14.42
CA ALA A 221 13.32 -83.19 -14.50
C ALA A 221 14.59 -82.54 -13.93
N LEU A 222 14.53 -81.22 -13.49
CA LEU A 222 15.68 -80.44 -12.99
C LEU A 222 15.92 -80.81 -11.51
N SER A 223 17.19 -80.49 -11.00
CA SER A 223 17.57 -80.81 -9.61
C SER A 223 16.51 -80.36 -8.61
N ASP A 224 16.44 -81.25 -7.52
CA ASP A 224 15.41 -81.03 -6.48
C ASP A 224 15.68 -79.70 -5.74
N SER A 225 14.43 -79.11 -5.02
CA SER A 225 14.58 -77.88 -4.20
C SER A 225 15.46 -78.14 -2.97
N GLN A 226 16.24 -77.05 -2.49
CA GLN A 226 17.11 -77.16 -1.29
C GLN A 226 16.65 -76.14 -0.23
N ALA A 227 15.97 -76.68 0.80
CA ALA A 227 15.65 -75.80 1.95
C ALA A 227 16.80 -75.84 2.97
N ASN A 228 17.94 -75.16 2.81
CA ASN A 228 19.16 -75.24 3.66
C ASN A 228 19.00 -74.43 4.94
N GLY A 229 18.23 -73.40 5.03
CA GLY A 229 18.05 -72.57 6.24
C GLY A 229 17.14 -73.28 7.26
N THR A 230 17.41 -73.01 8.59
CA THR A 230 16.53 -73.54 9.66
C THR A 230 15.10 -72.98 9.51
N ASP A 231 13.97 -73.97 9.38
CA ASP A 231 12.54 -73.58 9.24
C ASP A 231 12.28 -72.93 7.88
N SER A 232 13.02 -73.22 6.81
CA SER A 232 12.82 -72.59 5.49
C SER A 232 11.91 -73.48 4.64
N VAL A 233 11.23 -72.76 3.55
CA VAL A 233 10.35 -73.47 2.59
C VAL A 233 10.93 -73.30 1.17
N ALA A 234 11.33 -74.49 0.58
CA ALA A 234 11.75 -74.47 -0.85
C ALA A 234 10.83 -75.40 -1.65
N ILE A 235 10.05 -74.73 -2.65
CA ILE A 235 9.10 -75.50 -3.47
C ILE A 235 9.37 -75.21 -4.95
N GLY A 236 9.70 -76.35 -5.92
CA GLY A 236 9.98 -76.19 -7.36
C GLY A 236 11.44 -76.53 -7.68
N PRO A 237 11.79 -76.89 -9.01
CA PRO A 237 13.12 -77.41 -9.37
C PRO A 237 14.21 -76.34 -9.25
N THR A 238 15.43 -76.70 -8.51
CA THR A 238 16.70 -75.94 -8.48
C THR A 238 16.55 -74.69 -7.62
N VAL A 239 15.38 -74.49 -6.92
CA VAL A 239 15.33 -73.35 -5.98
C VAL A 239 16.14 -73.67 -4.72
N VAL A 240 16.74 -72.61 -4.16
CA VAL A 240 17.62 -72.78 -2.98
C VAL A 240 17.20 -71.74 -1.94
N ALA A 241 16.58 -72.26 -0.81
CA ALA A 241 16.29 -71.37 0.33
C ALA A 241 17.40 -71.48 1.40
N ASN A 242 18.47 -70.64 1.43
CA ASN A 242 19.67 -70.74 2.30
C ASN A 242 19.45 -69.98 3.61
N GLY A 243 18.58 -68.96 3.69
CA GLY A 243 18.36 -68.16 4.91
C GLY A 243 17.42 -68.85 5.89
N ASP A 244 17.60 -68.59 7.26
CA ASP A 244 16.65 -69.11 8.27
C ASP A 244 15.25 -68.49 8.09
N ASN A 245 14.11 -69.33 8.19
CA ASN A 245 12.71 -68.85 8.04
C ASN A 245 12.43 -68.33 6.63
N SER A 246 13.25 -68.61 5.64
CA SER A 246 13.04 -68.03 4.28
C SER A 246 12.09 -68.91 3.48
N VAL A 247 11.43 -68.24 2.35
CA VAL A 247 10.51 -68.95 1.44
C VAL A 247 10.99 -68.76 -0.01
N ALA A 248 11.35 -69.89 -0.61
CA ALA A 248 11.61 -69.85 -2.07
C ALA A 248 10.66 -70.81 -2.80
N ILE A 249 9.86 -70.22 -3.76
CA ILE A 249 8.88 -71.02 -4.50
C ILE A 249 8.99 -70.70 -5.99
N GLY A 250 8.85 -71.84 -6.94
CA GLY A 250 8.95 -71.71 -8.41
C GLY A 250 10.18 -72.43 -8.96
N SER A 251 11.04 -71.70 -9.93
CA SER A 251 12.22 -72.38 -10.55
C SER A 251 13.43 -71.44 -10.51
N ASN A 252 14.63 -72.00 -10.13
CA ASN A 252 15.95 -71.30 -10.19
C ASN A 252 15.96 -70.12 -9.24
N GLY A 253 15.13 -70.04 -8.21
CA GLY A 253 15.14 -68.94 -7.23
C GLY A 253 16.11 -69.23 -6.07
N THR A 254 16.67 -68.09 -5.47
CA THR A 254 17.62 -68.27 -4.34
C THR A 254 17.28 -67.23 -3.26
N THR A 255 17.04 -67.74 -2.02
CA THR A 255 17.07 -66.84 -0.84
C THR A 255 18.34 -67.08 -0.02
N ALA A 256 19.13 -66.04 0.30
CA ALA A 256 20.47 -66.23 0.94
C ALA A 256 20.39 -65.79 2.40
N ALA A 257 19.61 -64.76 2.86
CA ALA A 257 19.59 -64.24 4.24
C ALA A 257 18.25 -64.61 4.91
N GLY A 258 18.10 -64.48 6.28
CA GLY A 258 16.93 -64.91 7.10
C GLY A 258 15.66 -64.14 6.74
N ARG A 259 14.38 -64.82 6.76
CA ARG A 259 13.02 -64.27 6.54
C ARG A 259 12.84 -63.80 5.10
N SER A 260 13.76 -64.02 4.14
CA SER A 260 13.58 -63.53 2.75
C SER A 260 12.57 -64.40 2.00
N VAL A 261 11.85 -63.75 0.92
CA VAL A 261 10.83 -64.45 0.12
C VAL A 261 11.18 -64.31 -1.37
N ALA A 262 11.43 -65.44 -2.00
CA ALA A 262 11.63 -65.47 -3.46
C ALA A 262 10.58 -66.39 -4.10
N ILE A 263 9.67 -65.76 -4.93
CA ILE A 263 8.60 -66.56 -5.56
C ILE A 263 8.60 -66.28 -7.06
N GLY A 264 8.63 -67.38 -7.99
CA GLY A 264 8.65 -67.28 -9.47
C GLY A 264 9.97 -67.81 -10.05
N ASP A 265 10.32 -67.40 -11.30
CA ASP A 265 11.48 -67.96 -12.02
C ASP A 265 12.68 -67.01 -11.93
N GLY A 266 13.87 -67.54 -11.31
CA GLY A 266 15.19 -66.83 -11.38
C GLY A 266 15.25 -65.70 -10.35
N GLN A 267 14.39 -65.76 -9.29
CA GLN A 267 14.42 -64.68 -8.29
C GLN A 267 15.66 -64.78 -7.39
N VAL A 268 16.22 -63.61 -7.00
CA VAL A 268 17.36 -63.59 -6.06
C VAL A 268 16.99 -62.65 -4.90
N ALA A 269 16.64 -63.23 -3.76
CA ALA A 269 16.43 -62.45 -2.52
C ALA A 269 17.55 -62.74 -1.51
N SER A 270 18.53 -61.83 -1.42
CA SER A 270 19.73 -62.15 -0.62
C SER A 270 19.79 -61.25 0.62
N GLY A 271 19.00 -60.17 0.72
CA GLY A 271 18.96 -59.31 1.93
C GLY A 271 18.06 -59.92 3.00
N ASP A 272 18.36 -59.70 4.35
CA ASP A 272 17.48 -60.14 5.45
C ASP A 272 16.08 -59.51 5.33
N GLY A 273 14.91 -60.34 5.24
CA GLY A 273 13.52 -59.84 5.10
C GLY A 273 13.23 -59.40 3.66
N ALA A 274 14.19 -59.60 2.62
CA ALA A 274 13.95 -59.13 1.24
C ALA A 274 12.87 -59.98 0.57
N VAL A 275 12.08 -59.31 -0.38
CA VAL A 275 11.00 -60.00 -1.12
C VAL A 275 11.24 -59.84 -2.63
N ALA A 276 11.50 -60.91 -3.32
CA ALA A 276 11.54 -60.91 -4.80
C ALA A 276 10.47 -61.85 -5.37
N ILE A 277 9.52 -61.25 -6.16
CA ILE A 277 8.40 -62.05 -6.70
C ILE A 277 8.23 -61.72 -8.19
N GLY A 278 8.01 -62.77 -9.12
CA GLY A 278 7.78 -62.60 -10.58
C GLY A 278 8.90 -63.27 -11.39
N ASP A 279 9.50 -62.51 -12.55
CA ASP A 279 10.41 -63.22 -13.47
C ASP A 279 11.39 -62.22 -14.11
N PRO A 280 12.76 -62.27 -14.06
CA PRO A 280 13.49 -62.41 -12.78
C PRO A 280 13.64 -61.05 -12.07
N ASN A 281 13.56 -61.15 -10.69
CA ASN A 281 13.88 -59.96 -9.86
C ASN A 281 15.05 -60.25 -8.92
N THR A 282 15.82 -59.16 -8.61
CA THR A 282 16.97 -59.28 -7.68
C THR A 282 16.75 -58.31 -6.51
N ALA A 283 16.51 -58.84 -5.33
CA ALA A 283 16.43 -58.03 -4.10
C ALA A 283 17.55 -58.41 -3.13
N THR A 284 18.63 -57.58 -3.07
CA THR A 284 19.82 -57.94 -2.24
C THR A 284 19.89 -57.05 -1.00
N GLY A 285 19.19 -55.86 -0.93
CA GLY A 285 19.21 -54.98 0.26
C GLY A 285 18.35 -55.56 1.39
N THR A 286 18.71 -55.28 2.71
CA THR A 286 17.88 -55.70 3.86
C THR A 286 16.49 -55.04 3.80
N GLY A 287 15.31 -55.90 3.84
CA GLY A 287 13.92 -55.37 3.78
C GLY A 287 13.55 -54.92 2.36
N ALA A 288 14.40 -55.15 1.29
CA ALA A 288 14.09 -54.66 -0.09
C ALA A 288 12.96 -55.48 -0.70
N ILE A 289 12.17 -54.75 -1.58
CA ILE A 289 11.05 -55.42 -2.27
C ILE A 289 11.21 -55.25 -3.78
N ALA A 290 11.34 -56.35 -4.50
CA ALA A 290 11.35 -56.32 -5.97
C ALA A 290 10.23 -57.24 -6.49
N ILE A 291 9.25 -56.67 -7.21
CA ILE A 291 8.10 -57.45 -7.70
C ILE A 291 7.89 -57.13 -9.18
N GLY A 292 7.50 -58.09 -10.09
CA GLY A 292 7.32 -57.99 -11.56
C GLY A 292 8.47 -58.68 -12.31
N ALA A 293 9.11 -57.87 -13.35
CA ALA A 293 10.15 -58.53 -14.17
C ALA A 293 11.41 -57.65 -14.24
N ASP A 294 12.57 -58.30 -14.04
CA ASP A 294 13.92 -57.69 -14.27
C ASP A 294 14.13 -56.48 -13.36
N ASN A 295 13.46 -56.53 -12.27
CA ASN A 295 13.71 -55.41 -11.32
C ASN A 295 14.90 -55.73 -10.40
N SER A 296 15.64 -54.64 -10.01
CA SER A 296 16.79 -54.79 -9.11
C SER A 296 16.61 -53.84 -7.90
N ALA A 297 16.31 -54.37 -6.76
CA ALA A 297 16.28 -53.58 -5.50
C ALA A 297 17.47 -53.96 -4.60
N ASN A 298 18.62 -53.22 -4.73
CA ASN A 298 19.87 -53.58 -4.02
C ASN A 298 20.07 -52.70 -2.79
N GLY A 299 19.40 -51.56 -2.71
CA GLY A 299 19.56 -50.67 -1.53
C GLY A 299 18.79 -51.21 -0.32
N THR A 300 19.29 -50.92 0.92
CA THR A 300 18.54 -51.29 2.14
C THR A 300 17.18 -50.59 2.19
N GLY A 301 16.01 -51.37 2.39
CA GLY A 301 14.66 -50.79 2.45
C GLY A 301 14.16 -50.33 1.08
N SER A 302 14.81 -50.68 -0.05
CA SER A 302 14.40 -50.16 -1.38
C SER A 302 13.22 -50.96 -1.94
N THR A 303 12.44 -50.28 -2.78
CA THR A 303 11.28 -50.91 -3.44
C THR A 303 11.36 -50.73 -4.95
N ALA A 304 11.42 -51.81 -5.69
CA ALA A 304 11.34 -51.76 -7.17
C ALA A 304 10.14 -52.60 -7.63
N LEU A 305 9.15 -51.96 -8.33
CA LEU A 305 7.93 -52.66 -8.81
C LEU A 305 7.73 -52.42 -10.31
N GLY A 306 7.32 -53.41 -11.16
CA GLY A 306 7.08 -53.31 -12.62
C GLY A 306 8.16 -54.03 -13.42
N ASN A 307 8.72 -53.35 -14.50
CA ASN A 307 9.66 -54.02 -15.44
C ASN A 307 10.97 -53.22 -15.54
N ASN A 308 12.05 -53.85 -15.22
CA ASN A 308 13.41 -53.32 -15.44
C ASN A 308 13.66 -52.07 -14.58
N ASN A 309 13.12 -52.01 -13.45
CA ASN A 309 13.42 -50.89 -12.53
C ASN A 309 14.66 -51.17 -11.70
N ASN A 310 15.45 -50.08 -11.48
CA ASN A 310 16.72 -50.19 -10.75
C ASN A 310 16.65 -49.31 -9.49
N ALA A 311 16.35 -49.87 -8.33
CA ALA A 311 16.34 -49.15 -7.04
C ALA A 311 17.57 -49.52 -6.21
N ASN A 312 18.76 -48.95 -6.47
CA ASN A 312 20.04 -49.38 -5.85
C ASN A 312 20.41 -48.46 -4.69
N GLY A 313 19.81 -47.31 -4.57
CA GLY A 313 20.10 -46.42 -3.42
C GLY A 313 19.39 -46.91 -2.15
N VAL A 314 19.91 -46.54 -0.91
CA VAL A 314 19.29 -46.90 0.38
C VAL A 314 17.91 -46.24 0.50
N SER A 315 16.79 -46.98 0.85
CA SER A 315 15.41 -46.49 1.08
C SER A 315 14.85 -45.84 -0.20
N THR A 316 15.09 -46.35 -1.40
CA THR A 316 14.60 -45.73 -2.65
C THR A 316 13.31 -46.43 -3.10
N VAL A 317 12.62 -45.73 -4.01
CA VAL A 317 11.40 -46.30 -4.62
C VAL A 317 11.49 -46.13 -6.14
N ALA A 318 11.50 -47.22 -6.90
CA ALA A 318 11.41 -47.18 -8.39
C ALA A 318 10.20 -48.01 -8.82
N ILE A 319 9.24 -47.37 -9.47
CA ILE A 319 7.99 -48.05 -9.86
C ILE A 319 7.69 -47.75 -11.33
N GLY A 320 7.30 -48.73 -12.18
CA GLY A 320 6.97 -48.57 -13.60
C GLY A 320 7.93 -49.36 -14.49
N ASN A 321 8.46 -48.70 -15.67
CA ASN A 321 9.26 -49.44 -16.67
C ASN A 321 10.60 -48.72 -16.92
N GLY A 322 11.71 -49.34 -16.47
CA GLY A 322 13.07 -48.84 -16.82
C GLY A 322 13.47 -47.67 -15.94
N ASN A 323 12.87 -47.53 -14.78
CA ASN A 323 13.24 -46.40 -13.92
C ASN A 323 14.53 -46.67 -13.14
N THR A 324 15.26 -45.61 -12.86
CA THR A 324 16.54 -45.75 -12.14
C THR A 324 16.51 -44.83 -10.90
N ALA A 325 16.45 -45.40 -9.74
CA ALA A 325 16.59 -44.66 -8.46
C ALA A 325 17.86 -45.10 -7.71
N THR A 326 19.02 -44.43 -7.90
CA THR A 326 20.31 -44.87 -7.31
C THR A 326 20.73 -43.91 -6.19
N GLY A 327 20.03 -42.76 -6.09
CA GLY A 327 20.33 -41.83 -4.98
C GLY A 327 19.69 -42.30 -3.67
N GLU A 328 20.40 -42.07 -2.53
CA GLU A 328 19.81 -42.43 -1.21
C GLU A 328 18.45 -41.73 -1.01
N ALA A 329 17.40 -42.47 -0.57
CA ALA A 329 16.02 -41.98 -0.32
C ALA A 329 15.42 -41.36 -1.59
N SER A 330 15.82 -41.71 -2.81
CA SER A 330 15.26 -41.11 -4.05
C SER A 330 14.00 -41.87 -4.50
N VAL A 331 13.17 -41.17 -5.31
CA VAL A 331 11.91 -41.74 -5.84
C VAL A 331 11.87 -41.57 -7.36
N ALA A 332 11.79 -42.66 -8.11
CA ALA A 332 11.61 -42.62 -9.57
C ALA A 332 10.34 -43.41 -9.93
N ILE A 333 9.36 -42.70 -10.54
CA ILE A 333 8.08 -43.33 -10.90
C ILE A 333 7.73 -42.94 -12.34
N GLY A 334 7.29 -43.91 -13.24
CA GLY A 334 6.94 -43.68 -14.66
C GLY A 334 7.79 -44.57 -15.58
N GLN A 335 8.09 -44.04 -16.82
CA GLN A 335 8.92 -44.78 -17.80
C GLN A 335 10.26 -44.06 -17.99
N SER A 336 11.33 -44.83 -17.63
CA SER A 336 12.71 -44.33 -17.81
C SER A 336 12.95 -43.11 -16.95
N ALA A 337 12.17 -42.91 -15.89
CA ALA A 337 12.50 -41.82 -14.94
C ALA A 337 13.85 -42.07 -14.25
N ASP A 338 14.61 -40.98 -14.05
CA ASP A 338 16.00 -41.15 -13.54
C ASP A 338 16.21 -40.24 -12.32
N ALA A 339 16.15 -40.77 -11.14
CA ALA A 339 16.49 -40.05 -9.88
C ALA A 339 17.82 -40.56 -9.31
N ALA A 340 18.98 -40.05 -9.83
CA ALA A 340 20.31 -40.65 -9.60
C ALA A 340 20.98 -39.98 -8.38
N SER A 341 20.45 -38.92 -7.92
CA SER A 341 21.15 -38.21 -6.83
C SER A 341 20.39 -38.41 -5.51
N GLN A 342 21.03 -38.07 -4.30
CA GLN A 342 20.45 -38.26 -2.96
C GLN A 342 19.15 -37.46 -2.79
N GLU A 343 18.03 -38.07 -2.26
CA GLU A 343 16.70 -37.48 -1.93
C GLU A 343 16.07 -36.85 -3.16
N SER A 344 16.38 -37.23 -4.39
CA SER A 344 15.77 -36.66 -5.61
C SER A 344 14.46 -37.37 -5.93
N VAL A 345 13.56 -36.60 -6.56
CA VAL A 345 12.27 -37.17 -6.99
C VAL A 345 12.10 -36.96 -8.49
N ALA A 346 12.01 -38.04 -9.24
CA ALA A 346 11.69 -37.97 -10.68
C ALA A 346 10.40 -38.75 -10.95
N ILE A 347 9.34 -38.03 -11.34
CA ILE A 347 8.04 -38.66 -11.64
C ILE A 347 7.61 -38.23 -13.05
N GLY A 348 7.36 -39.19 -13.98
CA GLY A 348 6.95 -38.93 -15.37
C GLY A 348 7.90 -39.62 -16.36
N ASN A 349 7.40 -39.71 -17.64
CA ASN A 349 8.21 -40.34 -18.70
C ASN A 349 9.46 -39.51 -19.02
N ASN A 350 10.68 -40.16 -18.72
CA ASN A 350 11.99 -39.56 -19.06
C ASN A 350 12.29 -38.38 -18.13
N ALA A 351 11.55 -38.26 -17.01
CA ALA A 351 11.92 -37.20 -16.05
C ALA A 351 13.31 -37.49 -15.44
N THR A 352 14.11 -36.40 -15.27
CA THR A 352 15.49 -36.55 -14.76
C THR A 352 15.70 -35.59 -13.58
N ALA A 353 15.98 -36.12 -12.41
CA ALA A 353 16.28 -35.30 -11.22
C ALA A 353 17.69 -35.63 -10.71
N GLY A 354 18.56 -34.46 -10.79
CA GLY A 354 19.87 -34.55 -10.12
C GLY A 354 20.99 -34.83 -11.11
N VAL A 355 22.41 -34.32 -10.75
CA VAL A 355 23.67 -34.68 -11.44
C VAL A 355 24.51 -35.55 -10.50
N ALA A 356 25.34 -36.43 -10.97
CA ALA A 356 26.16 -37.49 -10.33
C ALA A 356 27.18 -36.87 -9.34
N ALA A 357 27.07 -35.20 -9.01
CA ALA A 357 28.15 -34.76 -8.09
C ALA A 357 27.61 -33.61 -7.22
N GLY A 358 27.12 -33.83 -5.76
CA GLY A 358 26.79 -32.80 -4.74
C GLY A 358 25.66 -33.27 -3.83
N ASN A 359 25.35 -32.69 -2.51
CA ASN A 359 24.30 -32.98 -1.49
C ASN A 359 22.90 -32.65 -2.02
N ASN A 360 21.97 -33.49 -3.56
CA ASN A 360 20.62 -33.17 -3.04
C ASN A 360 19.60 -33.18 -4.20
N ASN A 361 18.28 -33.14 -3.36
CA ASN A 361 16.85 -32.84 -3.17
C ASN A 361 16.21 -32.30 -4.44
N ALA A 362 16.72 -32.72 -5.75
CA ALA A 362 16.08 -32.19 -6.97
C ALA A 362 14.70 -32.85 -7.20
N VAL A 363 13.84 -32.05 -7.67
CA VAL A 363 12.50 -32.59 -7.97
C VAL A 363 12.17 -32.34 -9.45
N ALA A 364 11.99 -33.38 -10.17
CA ALA A 364 11.50 -33.27 -11.58
C ALA A 364 10.19 -34.05 -11.71
N ILE A 365 9.07 -33.30 -12.00
CA ILE A 365 7.74 -33.95 -12.14
C ILE A 365 7.13 -33.53 -13.48
N GLY A 366 6.75 -34.47 -14.39
CA GLY A 366 6.22 -34.26 -15.75
C GLY A 366 7.08 -34.96 -16.81
N PRO A 367 6.47 -35.23 -17.96
CA PRO A 367 7.25 -35.87 -19.04
C PRO A 367 8.37 -34.95 -19.55
N ASN A 368 9.63 -35.56 -19.48
CA ASN A 368 10.84 -34.89 -20.00
C ASN A 368 11.24 -33.73 -19.09
N ALA A 369 10.58 -33.57 -17.91
CA ALA A 369 11.08 -32.55 -16.97
C ALA A 369 12.52 -32.88 -16.52
N SER A 370 13.35 -31.81 -16.41
CA SER A 370 14.78 -32.03 -16.10
C SER A 370 15.21 -31.07 -14.99
N ALA A 371 15.42 -31.59 -13.85
CA ALA A 371 16.01 -30.81 -12.74
C ALA A 371 17.43 -31.29 -12.44
N THR A 372 18.51 -30.66 -13.05
CA THR A 372 19.90 -31.16 -12.96
C THR A 372 20.72 -30.29 -11.99
N GLY A 373 20.13 -29.13 -11.60
CA GLY A 373 20.83 -28.30 -10.59
C GLY A 373 20.62 -28.85 -9.18
N ASP A 374 21.61 -28.60 -8.23
CA ASP A 374 21.44 -28.97 -6.81
C ASP A 374 20.20 -28.31 -6.19
N SER A 375 19.28 -29.12 -5.47
CA SER A 375 18.05 -28.60 -4.83
C SER A 375 17.16 -27.89 -5.85
N SER A 376 17.23 -28.23 -7.16
CA SER A 376 16.40 -27.58 -8.20
C SER A 376 15.06 -28.30 -8.33
N SER A 377 14.04 -27.51 -8.80
CA SER A 377 12.71 -28.10 -9.01
C SER A 377 12.17 -27.76 -10.41
N ALA A 378 11.95 -28.79 -11.15
CA ALA A 378 11.33 -28.62 -12.48
C ALA A 378 9.99 -29.37 -12.48
N ILE A 379 8.85 -28.60 -12.58
CA ILE A 379 7.51 -29.22 -12.58
C ILE A 379 6.75 -28.77 -13.83
N GLY A 380 6.27 -29.68 -14.75
CA GLY A 380 5.62 -29.44 -16.05
C GLY A 380 6.34 -30.19 -17.18
N ARG A 381 5.62 -30.38 -18.30
CA ARG A 381 6.22 -31.06 -19.46
C ARG A 381 7.41 -30.27 -20.00
N ALA A 382 8.59 -30.95 -20.04
CA ALA A 382 9.85 -30.43 -20.64
C ALA A 382 10.34 -29.21 -19.87
N SER A 383 9.89 -29.00 -18.64
CA SER A 383 10.47 -27.92 -17.82
C SER A 383 11.92 -28.25 -17.44
N GLN A 384 12.77 -27.15 -17.35
CA GLN A 384 14.21 -27.37 -17.14
C GLN A 384 14.69 -26.44 -16.00
N ALA A 385 15.08 -27.04 -14.97
CA ALA A 385 15.75 -26.29 -13.88
C ALA A 385 17.20 -26.74 -13.75
N ASN A 386 18.23 -26.14 -14.51
CA ASN A 386 19.63 -26.60 -14.58
C ASN A 386 20.52 -25.87 -13.57
N GLY A 387 20.11 -24.66 -13.12
CA GLY A 387 20.91 -23.94 -12.11
C GLY A 387 20.70 -24.51 -10.71
N ALA A 388 21.74 -24.35 -9.78
CA ALA A 388 21.56 -24.71 -8.36
C ALA A 388 20.43 -23.89 -7.71
N ASN A 389 19.45 -24.57 -6.96
CA ASN A 389 18.29 -23.93 -6.30
C ASN A 389 17.35 -23.31 -7.32
N ALA A 390 17.41 -23.68 -8.59
CA ALA A 390 16.54 -23.11 -9.65
C ALA A 390 15.15 -23.73 -9.58
N SER A 391 14.18 -22.92 -9.90
CA SER A 391 12.79 -23.42 -9.94
C SER A 391 12.14 -23.12 -11.29
N ALA A 392 11.77 -24.13 -11.96
CA ALA A 392 11.07 -23.98 -13.26
C ALA A 392 9.71 -24.67 -13.15
N PHE A 393 8.61 -23.85 -13.17
CA PHE A 393 7.23 -24.40 -13.11
C PHE A 393 6.46 -23.99 -14.37
N GLY A 394 5.86 -24.88 -15.21
CA GLY A 394 5.10 -24.65 -16.47
C GLY A 394 5.71 -25.45 -17.63
N ARG A 395 4.87 -25.62 -18.69
CA ARG A 395 5.35 -26.32 -19.91
C ARG A 395 6.46 -25.53 -20.59
N PHE A 396 7.72 -26.16 -20.68
CA PHE A 396 8.91 -25.60 -21.39
C PHE A 396 9.50 -24.44 -20.58
N ALA A 397 9.07 -24.26 -19.34
CA ALA A 397 9.75 -23.25 -18.51
C ALA A 397 11.22 -23.61 -18.29
N ARG A 398 12.09 -22.57 -18.36
CA ARG A 398 13.55 -22.84 -18.29
C ARG A 398 14.19 -21.90 -17.27
N ALA A 399 14.59 -22.46 -16.19
CA ALA A 399 15.43 -21.74 -15.21
C ALA A 399 16.87 -22.25 -15.28
N GLN A 400 17.84 -21.52 -15.99
CA GLN A 400 19.19 -22.02 -16.33
C GLN A 400 20.23 -21.49 -15.36
N GLY A 401 19.97 -20.28 -14.73
CA GLY A 401 20.96 -19.69 -13.82
C GLY A 401 20.80 -20.23 -12.39
N ASP A 402 21.91 -20.01 -11.47
CA ASP A 402 21.82 -20.39 -10.03
C ASP A 402 20.78 -19.52 -9.30
N GLY A 403 19.82 -20.12 -8.47
CA GLY A 403 18.79 -19.38 -7.71
C GLY A 403 17.72 -18.80 -8.64
N SER A 404 17.72 -19.16 -9.98
CA SER A 404 16.77 -18.54 -10.92
C SER A 404 15.38 -19.17 -10.78
N THR A 405 14.37 -18.36 -11.10
CA THR A 405 12.96 -18.83 -11.01
C THR A 405 12.23 -18.53 -12.34
N ALA A 406 11.77 -19.54 -13.01
CA ALA A 406 10.93 -19.37 -14.22
C ALA A 406 9.55 -20.00 -13.95
N LEU A 407 8.50 -19.12 -13.87
CA LEU A 407 7.10 -19.57 -13.65
C LEU A 407 6.21 -19.18 -14.83
N GLY A 408 5.57 -20.12 -15.61
CA GLY A 408 4.73 -19.89 -16.79
C GLY A 408 5.24 -20.67 -18.01
N GLN A 409 4.31 -20.85 -18.98
CA GLN A 409 4.68 -21.56 -20.22
C GLN A 409 5.79 -20.81 -20.98
N SER A 410 6.97 -21.50 -21.11
CA SER A 410 8.12 -20.99 -21.92
C SER A 410 8.77 -19.80 -21.23
N ALA A 411 8.44 -19.54 -19.94
CA ALA A 411 9.23 -18.52 -19.21
C ALA A 411 10.71 -18.89 -19.16
N LEU A 412 11.57 -17.88 -19.32
CA LEU A 412 13.02 -18.17 -19.44
C LEU A 412 13.79 -17.28 -18.46
N ALA A 413 14.37 -17.87 -17.47
CA ALA A 413 15.34 -17.20 -16.56
C ALA A 413 16.75 -17.75 -16.79
N ASN A 414 17.73 -17.00 -17.47
CA ASN A 414 18.96 -17.55 -18.07
C ASN A 414 20.16 -17.32 -17.13
N GLN A 415 19.98 -16.30 -16.28
CA GLN A 415 21.21 -15.99 -15.51
C GLN A 415 20.93 -16.16 -14.02
N SER A 416 22.03 -15.98 -13.11
CA SER A 416 21.93 -16.21 -11.65
C SER A 416 20.91 -15.25 -11.02
N ASN A 417 19.97 -15.77 -10.17
CA ASN A 417 18.99 -15.00 -9.38
C ASN A 417 17.98 -14.30 -10.30
N ALA A 418 17.91 -14.70 -11.60
CA ALA A 418 16.90 -14.10 -12.51
C ALA A 418 15.53 -14.72 -12.23
N THR A 419 14.52 -13.86 -12.28
CA THR A 419 13.14 -14.34 -12.05
C THR A 419 12.25 -13.98 -13.25
N ALA A 420 11.76 -14.96 -13.91
CA ALA A 420 10.80 -14.74 -15.01
C ALA A 420 9.45 -15.34 -14.63
N VAL A 421 8.44 -14.47 -14.51
CA VAL A 421 7.07 -14.92 -14.17
C VAL A 421 6.11 -14.48 -15.27
N GLY A 422 5.29 -15.39 -15.95
CA GLY A 422 4.36 -15.11 -17.07
C GLY A 422 4.73 -15.94 -18.32
N ARG A 423 3.70 -16.09 -19.16
CA ARG A 423 3.94 -16.85 -20.42
C ARG A 423 4.92 -16.11 -21.32
N THR A 424 6.04 -16.82 -21.66
CA THR A 424 7.07 -16.35 -22.63
C THR A 424 7.84 -15.18 -22.04
N SER A 425 7.76 -14.91 -20.74
CA SER A 425 8.61 -13.86 -20.13
C SER A 425 10.08 -14.27 -20.14
N VAL A 426 10.95 -13.25 -20.27
CA VAL A 426 12.39 -13.56 -20.45
C VAL A 426 13.18 -12.67 -19.49
N ALA A 427 13.79 -13.28 -18.53
CA ALA A 427 14.78 -12.57 -17.68
C ALA A 427 16.19 -13.10 -17.96
N SER A 428 17.07 -12.34 -18.70
CA SER A 428 18.39 -12.85 -19.14
C SER A 428 19.52 -12.06 -18.49
N GLY A 429 19.21 -11.02 -17.72
CA GLY A 429 20.27 -10.32 -16.95
C GLY A 429 20.46 -10.94 -15.56
N ILE A 430 21.71 -10.77 -14.91
CA ILE A 430 21.93 -11.24 -13.52
C ILE A 430 21.03 -10.45 -12.56
N GLY A 431 20.19 -11.14 -11.69
CA GLY A 431 19.31 -10.46 -10.72
C GLY A 431 18.08 -9.83 -11.40
N ALA A 432 17.86 -10.09 -12.77
CA ALA A 432 16.77 -9.43 -13.50
C ALA A 432 15.41 -10.08 -13.13
N ILE A 433 14.42 -9.19 -13.14
CA ILE A 433 13.06 -9.70 -12.88
C ILE A 433 12.14 -9.31 -14.06
N ALA A 434 11.63 -10.31 -14.75
CA ALA A 434 10.61 -10.07 -15.78
C ALA A 434 9.29 -10.73 -15.36
N ALA A 435 8.34 -9.88 -15.08
CA ALA A 435 7.02 -10.41 -14.65
C ALA A 435 5.91 -9.86 -15.56
N GLY A 436 5.08 -10.69 -16.27
CA GLY A 436 4.02 -10.34 -17.24
C GLY A 436 4.16 -11.13 -18.54
N PHE A 437 3.07 -11.14 -19.39
CA PHE A 437 3.06 -11.84 -20.69
C PHE A 437 4.08 -11.22 -21.65
N THR A 438 5.11 -11.97 -22.02
CA THR A 438 6.14 -11.58 -23.03
C THR A 438 6.99 -10.44 -22.48
N SER A 439 7.08 -10.18 -21.18
CA SER A 439 7.98 -9.15 -20.62
C SER A 439 9.44 -9.57 -20.75
N THR A 440 10.32 -8.60 -20.95
CA THR A 440 11.75 -8.92 -21.19
C THR A 440 12.61 -8.02 -20.28
N ALA A 441 13.34 -8.64 -19.43
CA ALA A 441 14.39 -7.94 -18.65
C ALA A 441 15.77 -8.54 -18.96
N SER A 442 16.62 -7.82 -19.77
CA SER A 442 17.92 -8.41 -20.19
C SER A 442 19.09 -7.65 -19.57
N GLY A 443 18.85 -6.45 -19.04
CA GLY A 443 19.94 -5.74 -18.33
C GLY A 443 20.20 -6.35 -16.95
N GLU A 444 21.49 -6.16 -16.36
CA GLU A 444 21.79 -6.60 -14.96
C GLU A 444 20.90 -5.85 -13.95
N ASN A 445 20.22 -6.57 -13.03
CA ASN A 445 19.34 -6.01 -11.99
C ASN A 445 18.16 -5.26 -12.61
N ALA A 446 17.84 -5.53 -13.92
CA ALA A 446 16.71 -4.85 -14.58
C ALA A 446 15.38 -5.46 -14.11
N SER A 447 14.38 -4.59 -14.04
CA SER A 447 13.04 -5.08 -13.65
C SER A 447 12.00 -4.68 -14.69
N ALA A 448 11.36 -5.65 -15.25
CA ALA A 448 10.29 -5.40 -16.23
C ALA A 448 8.98 -5.99 -15.71
N PHE A 449 7.99 -5.14 -15.39
CA PHE A 449 6.67 -5.59 -14.89
C PHE A 449 5.58 -5.13 -15.85
N GLY A 450 4.67 -6.01 -16.41
CA GLY A 450 3.55 -5.71 -17.33
C GLY A 450 3.68 -6.49 -18.65
N THR A 451 2.67 -6.40 -19.51
CA THR A 451 2.64 -7.12 -20.81
C THR A 451 3.54 -6.42 -21.83
N ASN A 452 4.43 -7.19 -22.46
CA ASN A 452 5.30 -6.69 -23.53
C ASN A 452 6.18 -5.54 -23.04
N THR A 453 6.57 -5.47 -21.80
CA THR A 453 7.47 -4.45 -21.23
C THR A 453 8.93 -4.85 -21.43
N THR A 454 9.77 -3.91 -21.63
CA THR A 454 11.18 -4.21 -21.97
C THR A 454 12.10 -3.37 -21.07
N ALA A 455 12.85 -4.00 -20.25
CA ALA A 455 13.94 -3.33 -19.50
C ALA A 455 15.30 -3.93 -19.89
N THR A 456 16.07 -3.25 -20.79
CA THR A 456 17.34 -3.82 -21.30
C THR A 456 18.54 -3.05 -20.76
N GLY A 457 18.32 -1.87 -20.20
CA GLY A 457 19.43 -1.12 -19.57
C GLY A 457 19.83 -1.75 -18.23
N GLN A 458 21.13 -1.53 -17.77
CA GLN A 458 21.55 -1.96 -16.42
C GLN A 458 20.81 -1.19 -15.32
N ASN A 459 20.34 -1.86 -14.25
CA ASN A 459 19.60 -1.24 -13.15
C ASN A 459 18.34 -0.53 -13.65
N SER A 460 17.84 -0.90 -14.83
CA SER A 460 16.65 -0.20 -15.40
C SER A 460 15.36 -0.81 -14.85
N ALA A 461 14.30 0.01 -14.85
CA ALA A 461 12.98 -0.47 -14.40
C ALA A 461 11.89 -0.02 -15.39
N ALA A 462 11.23 -0.99 -15.92
CA ALA A 462 10.09 -0.71 -16.82
C ALA A 462 8.82 -1.30 -16.23
N VAL A 463 7.83 -0.43 -15.93
CA VAL A 463 6.55 -0.88 -15.36
C VAL A 463 5.40 -0.35 -16.22
N GLY A 464 4.45 -1.22 -16.77
CA GLY A 464 3.31 -0.86 -17.64
C GLY A 464 3.38 -1.58 -18.99
N MET A 465 2.25 -1.61 -19.70
CA MET A 465 2.17 -2.27 -21.03
C MET A 465 3.04 -1.50 -22.06
N ASN A 466 4.01 -2.28 -22.67
CA ASN A 466 4.87 -1.75 -23.75
C ASN A 466 5.85 -0.71 -23.21
N ALA A 467 5.98 -0.51 -21.89
CA ALA A 467 7.03 0.38 -21.35
C ALA A 467 8.43 -0.09 -21.75
N ASP A 468 9.29 0.84 -22.08
CA ASP A 468 10.63 0.49 -22.60
C ASP A 468 11.68 1.31 -21.83
N ALA A 469 12.36 0.67 -20.92
CA ALA A 469 13.51 1.31 -20.23
C ALA A 469 14.82 0.73 -20.75
N SER A 470 15.42 1.28 -21.88
CA SER A 470 16.62 0.70 -22.53
C SER A 470 17.88 1.45 -22.12
N GLY A 471 17.75 2.62 -21.52
CA GLY A 471 18.95 3.34 -21.03
C GLY A 471 19.45 2.73 -19.71
N SER A 472 20.82 2.84 -19.40
CA SER A 472 21.36 2.41 -18.10
C SER A 472 20.78 3.27 -16.95
N ASP A 473 20.33 2.66 -15.78
CA ASP A 473 19.76 3.36 -14.62
C ASP A 473 18.48 4.11 -15.03
N SER A 474 17.83 3.70 -16.12
CA SER A 474 16.62 4.40 -16.59
C SER A 474 15.37 3.80 -15.95
N SER A 475 14.31 4.62 -15.86
CA SER A 475 13.03 4.14 -15.31
C SER A 475 11.87 4.57 -16.21
N ALA A 476 11.16 3.63 -16.73
CA ALA A 476 9.97 3.92 -17.55
C ALA A 476 8.72 3.41 -16.82
N PHE A 477 7.80 4.33 -16.35
CA PHE A 477 6.56 3.97 -15.63
C PHE A 477 5.34 4.44 -16.43
N GLY A 478 4.37 3.56 -16.90
CA GLY A 478 3.14 3.90 -17.67
C GLY A 478 3.07 3.10 -18.98
N ILE A 479 1.97 3.28 -19.78
CA ILE A 479 1.75 2.56 -21.06
C ILE A 479 2.50 3.29 -22.19
N ASP A 480 3.32 2.50 -22.91
CA ASP A 480 4.02 3.01 -24.10
C ASP A 480 5.04 4.08 -23.71
N THR A 481 5.52 4.11 -22.51
CA THR A 481 6.57 5.08 -22.10
C THR A 481 7.95 4.60 -22.58
N VAL A 482 8.80 5.50 -22.84
CA VAL A 482 10.15 5.15 -23.36
C VAL A 482 11.18 5.97 -22.58
N ALA A 483 11.93 5.31 -21.77
CA ALA A 483 13.13 5.94 -21.14
C ALA A 483 14.40 5.33 -21.72
N SER A 484 14.98 5.87 -22.86
CA SER A 484 16.15 5.26 -23.55
C SER A 484 17.42 6.04 -23.24
N GLY A 485 17.31 7.24 -22.68
CA GLY A 485 18.51 7.95 -22.22
C GLY A 485 19.06 7.35 -20.92
N ALA A 486 20.47 7.32 -20.72
CA ALA A 486 21.05 6.87 -19.42
C ALA A 486 20.59 7.76 -18.26
N ASN A 487 20.21 7.19 -17.09
CA ASN A 487 19.74 7.92 -15.89
C ASN A 487 18.44 8.68 -16.19
N SER A 488 17.74 8.24 -17.19
CA SER A 488 16.51 8.99 -17.57
C SER A 488 15.30 8.43 -16.82
N LEU A 489 14.23 9.29 -16.66
CA LEU A 489 12.94 8.90 -16.03
C LEU A 489 11.78 9.31 -16.93
N ALA A 490 11.04 8.34 -17.42
CA ALA A 490 9.80 8.64 -18.17
C ALA A 490 8.60 8.06 -17.42
N ALA A 491 7.71 8.90 -17.05
CA ALA A 491 6.49 8.44 -16.34
C ALA A 491 5.26 9.14 -16.92
N GLY A 492 4.15 8.35 -17.33
CA GLY A 492 2.92 8.81 -18.00
C GLY A 492 2.68 8.04 -19.31
N ASN A 493 1.44 8.09 -19.80
CA ASN A 493 1.12 7.43 -21.08
C ASN A 493 1.86 8.08 -22.26
N SER A 494 2.82 7.20 -22.86
CA SER A 494 3.56 7.65 -24.07
C SER A 494 4.59 8.72 -23.71
N ALA A 495 4.98 8.94 -22.47
CA ALA A 495 6.08 9.87 -22.15
C ALA A 495 7.42 9.35 -22.71
N ASP A 496 8.27 10.30 -23.18
CA ASP A 496 9.54 9.92 -23.85
C ASP A 496 10.70 10.69 -23.20
N ALA A 497 11.42 10.04 -22.40
CA ALA A 497 12.70 10.62 -21.90
C ALA A 497 13.89 9.95 -22.60
N THR A 498 14.32 10.47 -23.78
CA THR A 498 15.36 9.80 -24.63
C THR A 498 16.70 10.50 -24.45
N GLY A 499 16.74 11.65 -23.85
CA GLY A 499 18.02 12.33 -23.55
C GLY A 499 18.70 11.73 -22.30
N VAL A 500 20.07 11.82 -22.18
CA VAL A 500 20.81 11.38 -20.96
C VAL A 500 20.43 12.29 -19.78
N ASP A 501 20.11 11.72 -18.57
CA ASP A 501 19.75 12.46 -17.34
C ASP A 501 18.44 13.21 -17.54
N SER A 502 17.67 12.81 -18.50
CA SER A 502 16.43 13.57 -18.80
C SER A 502 15.29 13.05 -17.93
N VAL A 503 14.23 13.94 -17.76
CA VAL A 503 13.04 13.59 -16.98
C VAL A 503 11.79 14.00 -17.79
N ALA A 504 10.96 13.04 -18.12
CA ALA A 504 9.67 13.31 -18.79
C ALA A 504 8.53 12.78 -17.92
N LEU A 505 7.72 13.67 -17.35
CA LEU A 505 6.58 13.29 -16.48
C LEU A 505 5.28 13.86 -17.05
N GLY A 506 4.26 13.06 -17.45
CA GLY A 506 2.97 13.47 -18.03
C GLY A 506 2.70 12.74 -19.36
N THR A 507 1.39 12.70 -19.69
CA THR A 507 0.99 12.06 -20.98
C THR A 507 1.68 12.78 -22.17
N SER A 508 2.53 11.93 -22.91
CA SER A 508 3.19 12.41 -24.16
C SER A 508 4.24 13.48 -23.84
N ALA A 509 4.63 13.70 -22.56
CA ALA A 509 5.77 14.59 -22.27
C ALA A 509 7.05 14.10 -22.97
N GLN A 510 7.85 15.05 -23.46
CA GLN A 510 9.03 14.68 -24.27
C GLN A 510 10.26 15.43 -23.73
N ALA A 511 11.10 14.75 -23.15
CA ALA A 511 12.45 15.27 -22.81
C ALA A 511 13.53 14.55 -23.62
N THR A 512 13.93 15.09 -24.82
CA THR A 512 14.70 14.30 -25.82
C THR A 512 16.16 14.76 -25.84
N ALA A 513 16.54 15.76 -25.14
CA ALA A 513 17.95 16.18 -25.13
C ALA A 513 18.57 15.91 -23.75
N GLN A 514 19.95 16.08 -23.57
CA GLN A 514 20.66 15.84 -22.31
C GLN A 514 20.19 16.82 -21.21
N ASN A 515 19.86 16.31 -19.96
CA ASN A 515 19.48 17.11 -18.77
C ASN A 515 18.17 17.85 -19.00
N ALA A 516 17.43 17.42 -20.05
CA ALA A 516 16.14 18.09 -20.32
C ALA A 516 15.08 17.60 -19.32
N THR A 517 14.24 18.54 -18.83
CA THR A 517 13.14 18.20 -17.91
C THR A 517 11.80 18.65 -18.51
N ALA A 518 10.94 17.70 -18.81
CA ALA A 518 9.60 18.01 -19.32
C ALA A 518 8.55 17.48 -18.34
N VAL A 519 7.79 18.34 -17.69
CA VAL A 519 6.75 17.95 -16.73
C VAL A 519 5.42 18.58 -17.18
N GLY A 520 4.35 17.77 -17.56
CA GLY A 520 3.03 18.21 -18.03
C GLY A 520 2.62 17.48 -19.32
N ASN A 521 1.29 17.45 -19.51
CA ASN A 521 0.75 16.83 -20.76
C ASN A 521 1.30 17.54 -22.01
N ALA A 522 2.15 16.71 -22.76
CA ALA A 522 2.68 17.19 -24.07
C ALA A 522 3.77 18.25 -23.85
N ALA A 523 4.23 18.45 -22.58
CA ALA A 523 5.40 19.33 -22.43
C ALA A 523 6.59 18.85 -23.27
N ASN A 524 7.29 19.76 -23.89
CA ASN A 524 8.37 19.40 -24.84
C ASN A 524 9.65 20.14 -24.47
N ALA A 525 10.51 19.45 -23.82
CA ALA A 525 11.88 20.01 -23.59
C ALA A 525 12.89 19.35 -24.53
N SER A 526 13.29 19.97 -25.68
CA SER A 526 14.14 19.33 -26.71
C SER A 526 15.50 20.01 -26.79
N GLY A 527 15.77 21.01 -26.03
CA GLY A 527 17.11 21.63 -25.96
C GLY A 527 17.95 21.02 -24.83
N VAL A 528 19.32 21.11 -24.96
CA VAL A 528 20.22 20.65 -23.86
C VAL A 528 20.03 21.54 -22.63
N ASN A 529 19.84 20.92 -21.37
CA ASN A 529 19.66 21.67 -20.10
C ASN A 529 18.36 22.47 -20.13
N SER A 530 17.43 22.03 -20.96
CA SER A 530 16.17 22.80 -21.06
C SER A 530 15.14 22.27 -20.05
N THR A 531 14.22 23.16 -19.59
CA THR A 531 13.15 22.79 -18.64
C THR A 531 11.80 23.28 -19.16
N ALA A 532 10.92 22.37 -19.43
CA ALA A 532 9.54 22.72 -19.82
C ALA A 532 8.57 22.18 -18.77
N VAL A 533 7.88 23.03 -18.05
CA VAL A 533 6.90 22.64 -17.02
C VAL A 533 5.56 23.31 -17.33
N GLY A 534 4.44 22.53 -17.54
CA GLY A 534 3.09 22.99 -17.93
C GLY A 534 2.58 22.24 -19.15
N ILE A 535 1.23 22.25 -19.29
CA ILE A 535 0.61 21.57 -20.46
C ILE A 535 1.05 22.27 -21.76
N ALA A 536 1.76 21.45 -22.62
CA ALA A 536 2.13 21.92 -23.97
C ALA A 536 3.22 22.99 -23.88
N SER A 537 3.86 23.17 -22.73
CA SER A 537 5.01 24.10 -22.69
C SER A 537 6.16 23.60 -23.58
N VAL A 538 6.92 24.54 -24.15
CA VAL A 538 7.93 24.14 -25.14
C VAL A 538 9.23 24.90 -24.80
N ALA A 539 10.20 24.18 -24.42
CA ALA A 539 11.59 24.70 -24.32
C ALA A 539 12.47 24.02 -25.38
N SER A 540 12.72 24.63 -26.58
CA SER A 540 13.23 23.89 -27.76
C SER A 540 14.70 24.21 -28.01
N ALA A 541 15.31 25.19 -27.35
CA ALA A 541 16.75 25.50 -27.57
C ALA A 541 17.54 25.21 -26.29
N ASP A 542 18.94 25.34 -26.33
CA ASP A 542 19.79 24.99 -25.18
C ASP A 542 19.59 25.99 -24.03
N GLN A 543 19.50 25.43 -22.76
CA GLN A 543 19.48 26.22 -21.52
C GLN A 543 18.23 27.09 -21.46
N THR A 544 17.14 26.63 -22.13
CA THR A 544 15.89 27.41 -22.05
C THR A 544 15.03 26.91 -20.90
N THR A 545 14.18 27.80 -20.35
CA THR A 545 13.21 27.43 -19.30
C THR A 545 11.82 27.96 -19.67
N ALA A 546 10.89 27.04 -19.84
CA ALA A 546 9.49 27.43 -20.12
C ALA A 546 8.59 26.87 -19.01
N VAL A 547 7.94 27.75 -18.25
CA VAL A 547 7.05 27.33 -17.15
C VAL A 547 5.69 28.01 -17.34
N GLY A 548 4.51 27.23 -17.52
CA GLY A 548 3.14 27.70 -17.77
C GLY A 548 2.51 26.97 -18.96
N ILE A 549 1.12 26.96 -18.96
CA ILE A 549 0.40 26.31 -20.09
C ILE A 549 0.73 27.05 -21.40
N GLY A 550 1.46 26.23 -22.37
CA GLY A 550 1.71 26.81 -23.70
C GLY A 550 2.92 27.75 -23.67
N ALA A 551 3.60 27.98 -22.49
CA ALA A 551 4.78 28.85 -22.50
C ALA A 551 5.83 28.36 -23.51
N GLN A 552 6.49 29.28 -24.15
CA GLN A 552 7.41 28.89 -25.24
C GLN A 552 8.74 29.65 -25.08
N ALA A 553 9.75 28.94 -24.78
CA ALA A 553 11.13 29.48 -24.84
C ALA A 553 11.90 28.84 -26.01
N SER A 554 12.09 29.55 -27.14
CA SER A 554 12.52 28.91 -28.40
C SER A 554 13.94 29.33 -28.78
N ALA A 555 14.62 30.22 -28.04
CA ALA A 555 15.99 30.64 -28.41
C ALA A 555 16.93 30.38 -27.22
N GLY A 556 18.26 30.20 -27.47
CA GLY A 556 19.27 29.87 -26.43
C GLY A 556 19.15 30.77 -25.19
N GLN A 557 19.15 30.14 -23.93
CA GLN A 557 19.16 30.82 -22.63
C GLN A 557 17.89 31.65 -22.44
N ALA A 558 16.79 31.42 -23.18
CA ALA A 558 15.54 32.19 -23.04
C ALA A 558 14.73 31.65 -21.85
N SER A 559 13.96 32.58 -21.16
CA SER A 559 13.12 32.15 -20.02
C SER A 559 11.69 32.67 -20.19
N ALA A 560 10.80 31.76 -20.29
CA ALA A 560 9.37 32.14 -20.43
C ALA A 560 8.60 31.60 -19.22
N PHE A 561 8.00 32.50 -18.37
CA PHE A 561 7.19 32.14 -17.20
C PHE A 561 5.78 32.74 -17.36
N GLY A 562 4.68 31.89 -17.42
CA GLY A 562 3.28 32.35 -17.56
C GLY A 562 2.56 31.66 -18.73
N ASN A 563 1.21 31.60 -18.59
CA ASN A 563 0.39 31.03 -19.69
C ASN A 563 0.61 31.77 -21.01
N ASN A 564 1.31 30.90 -21.99
CA ASN A 564 1.53 31.41 -23.37
C ASN A 564 2.61 32.49 -23.37
N ALA A 565 3.37 32.69 -22.31
CA ALA A 565 4.54 33.59 -22.39
C ALA A 565 5.51 33.14 -23.49
N GLN A 566 6.05 34.05 -24.20
CA GLN A 566 6.93 33.73 -25.35
C GLN A 566 8.26 34.45 -25.22
N ALA A 567 9.25 33.72 -24.93
CA ALA A 567 10.63 34.27 -25.00
C ALA A 567 11.34 33.72 -26.24
N SER A 568 11.33 34.43 -27.39
CA SER A 568 11.82 33.94 -28.70
C SER A 568 13.21 34.52 -29.01
N GLY A 569 13.71 35.46 -28.25
CA GLY A 569 15.07 36.02 -28.47
C GLY A 569 16.11 35.30 -27.61
N VAL A 570 17.42 35.28 -28.09
CA VAL A 570 18.52 34.72 -27.26
C VAL A 570 18.69 35.55 -25.99
N ASN A 571 18.75 34.91 -24.78
CA ASN A 571 18.95 35.60 -23.48
C ASN A 571 17.72 36.45 -23.12
N SER A 572 16.58 36.09 -23.72
CA SER A 572 15.39 36.92 -23.45
C SER A 572 14.62 36.35 -22.26
N THR A 573 13.80 37.24 -21.54
CA THR A 573 12.97 36.83 -20.39
C THR A 573 11.54 37.35 -20.57
N ALA A 574 10.63 36.47 -20.63
CA ALA A 574 9.21 36.86 -20.66
C ALA A 574 8.52 36.31 -19.40
N LEU A 575 8.00 37.18 -18.54
CA LEU A 575 7.35 36.80 -17.27
C LEU A 575 5.97 37.47 -17.21
N GLY A 576 4.84 36.61 -17.26
CA GLY A 576 3.45 37.08 -17.28
C GLY A 576 2.64 36.38 -18.38
N VAL A 577 1.26 36.37 -18.17
CA VAL A 577 0.39 35.74 -19.18
C VAL A 577 0.48 36.53 -20.49
N GLY A 578 1.05 35.74 -21.61
CA GLY A 578 1.09 36.37 -22.95
C GLY A 578 2.29 37.31 -23.08
N ALA A 579 3.15 37.48 -22.02
CA ALA A 579 4.35 38.33 -22.19
C ALA A 579 5.22 37.84 -23.36
N SER A 580 5.77 38.74 -24.08
CA SER A 580 6.49 38.35 -25.32
C SER A 580 7.81 39.13 -25.40
N ALA A 581 8.91 38.45 -25.27
CA ALA A 581 10.25 39.01 -25.55
C ALA A 581 10.81 38.41 -26.85
N GLN A 582 10.99 39.12 -27.97
CA GLN A 582 11.06 38.54 -29.33
C GLN A 582 12.51 38.58 -29.83
N ASN A 583 13.35 39.39 -29.25
CA ASN A 583 14.71 39.49 -29.86
C ASN A 583 15.77 39.42 -28.76
N PHE A 584 17.09 39.60 -29.19
CA PHE A 584 18.25 39.38 -28.30
C PHE A 584 18.12 40.22 -27.01
N ALA A 585 18.15 39.56 -25.81
CA ALA A 585 18.26 40.16 -24.45
C ALA A 585 17.06 41.05 -24.15
N GLY A 586 15.80 40.73 -24.76
CA GLY A 586 14.56 41.46 -24.42
C GLY A 586 13.99 41.00 -23.07
N VAL A 587 13.44 41.97 -22.25
CA VAL A 587 12.83 41.61 -20.94
C VAL A 587 11.38 42.13 -20.94
N ALA A 588 10.47 41.18 -20.96
CA ALA A 588 9.04 41.55 -20.85
C ALA A 588 8.48 41.02 -19.52
N LEU A 589 8.10 41.98 -18.59
CA LEU A 589 7.59 41.63 -17.27
C LEU A 589 6.19 42.23 -17.08
N GLY A 590 5.11 41.33 -16.99
CA GLY A 590 3.70 41.77 -16.87
C GLY A 590 2.81 41.10 -17.92
N ASN A 591 1.46 41.11 -17.63
CA ASN A 591 0.50 40.54 -18.60
C ASN A 591 0.52 41.31 -19.94
N ASN A 592 0.97 40.41 -21.04
CA ASN A 592 0.97 40.94 -22.43
C ASN A 592 2.05 42.02 -22.59
N ALA A 593 3.01 42.18 -21.66
CA ALA A 593 4.16 43.07 -21.94
C ALA A 593 4.91 42.62 -23.19
N ASN A 594 5.31 43.53 -23.93
CA ASN A 594 5.89 43.20 -25.26
C ASN A 594 7.23 43.93 -25.45
N ALA A 595 8.34 43.22 -25.31
CA ALA A 595 9.67 43.75 -25.69
C ALA A 595 9.99 43.37 -27.14
N VAL A 596 9.81 44.19 -28.05
CA VAL A 596 9.72 43.88 -29.49
C VAL A 596 11.12 43.90 -30.11
N SER A 597 12.03 44.74 -29.73
CA SER A 597 13.35 44.86 -30.40
C SER A 597 14.47 44.40 -29.45
N ALA A 598 15.82 44.48 -29.95
CA ALA A 598 16.96 43.94 -29.17
C ALA A 598 17.24 44.81 -27.95
N GLN A 599 17.40 44.15 -26.77
CA GLN A 599 17.86 44.77 -25.51
C GLN A 599 16.80 45.75 -24.99
N THR A 600 15.49 45.44 -25.30
CA THR A 600 14.44 46.32 -24.74
C THR A 600 13.97 45.76 -23.39
N VAL A 601 13.39 46.68 -22.51
CA VAL A 601 12.80 46.26 -21.21
C VAL A 601 11.37 46.82 -21.14
N ALA A 602 10.39 45.91 -21.17
CA ALA A 602 8.98 46.31 -20.97
C ALA A 602 8.50 45.77 -19.62
N ILE A 603 8.19 46.67 -18.67
CA ILE A 603 7.74 46.29 -17.31
C ILE A 603 6.36 46.92 -17.06
N GLY A 604 5.34 46.00 -16.91
CA GLY A 604 3.95 46.47 -16.69
C GLY A 604 2.98 45.80 -17.68
N ASP A 605 1.66 45.64 -17.20
CA ASP A 605 0.59 45.06 -18.04
C ASP A 605 0.40 45.88 -19.33
N GLY A 606 0.72 45.14 -20.54
CA GLY A 606 0.48 45.78 -21.86
C GLY A 606 1.61 46.74 -22.21
N ALA A 607 2.68 46.87 -21.37
CA ALA A 607 3.81 47.76 -21.77
C ALA A 607 4.49 47.25 -23.05
N THR A 608 4.79 48.14 -23.90
CA THR A 608 5.40 47.78 -25.19
C THR A 608 6.64 48.65 -25.44
N ALA A 609 7.82 48.02 -25.53
CA ALA A 609 9.07 48.72 -25.94
C ALA A 609 9.40 48.38 -27.40
N ASN A 610 9.33 49.31 -28.30
CA ASN A 610 9.34 49.05 -29.76
C ASN A 610 10.74 49.23 -30.34
N ASN A 611 11.61 49.98 -29.65
CA ASN A 611 12.91 50.32 -30.28
C ASN A 611 14.06 49.73 -29.45
N ALA A 612 15.22 49.44 -30.17
CA ALA A 612 16.38 48.82 -29.51
C ALA A 612 16.84 49.65 -28.31
N ASN A 613 17.04 49.03 -27.16
CA ASN A 613 17.64 49.63 -25.95
C ASN A 613 16.62 50.49 -25.20
N ASP A 614 15.36 50.40 -25.61
CA ASP A 614 14.35 51.23 -24.90
C ASP A 614 13.86 50.54 -23.62
N VAL A 615 13.29 51.42 -22.70
CA VAL A 615 12.63 50.89 -21.49
C VAL A 615 11.20 51.47 -21.42
N ALA A 616 10.16 50.63 -21.61
CA ALA A 616 8.78 51.04 -21.26
C ALA A 616 8.47 50.64 -19.81
N LEU A 617 8.20 51.59 -18.95
CA LEU A 617 8.12 51.37 -17.49
C LEU A 617 6.73 51.82 -17.00
N GLY A 618 5.96 50.72 -16.66
CA GLY A 618 4.58 50.97 -16.18
C GLY A 618 3.52 50.39 -17.13
N SER A 619 2.26 50.16 -16.53
CA SER A 619 1.15 49.54 -17.31
C SER A 619 0.77 50.43 -18.50
N GLY A 620 0.82 49.74 -19.79
CA GLY A 620 0.35 50.44 -21.02
C GLY A 620 1.42 51.38 -21.59
N SER A 621 2.58 51.46 -20.92
CA SER A 621 3.61 52.36 -21.47
C SER A 621 4.12 51.87 -22.83
N VAL A 622 4.37 52.81 -23.67
CA VAL A 622 4.82 52.45 -25.03
C VAL A 622 5.97 53.40 -25.42
N THR A 623 7.16 52.78 -25.75
CA THR A 623 8.26 53.65 -26.23
C THR A 623 8.04 54.07 -27.69
N ALA A 624 8.15 55.40 -28.02
CA ALA A 624 8.24 55.94 -29.40
C ALA A 624 9.71 56.10 -29.83
N ALA A 625 9.91 56.50 -31.18
CA ALA A 625 11.30 56.76 -31.63
C ALA A 625 11.93 57.92 -30.82
N PRO A 626 13.38 57.79 -30.40
CA PRO A 626 14.03 58.89 -29.68
C PRO A 626 13.84 60.24 -30.39
N ASN A 627 13.35 61.26 -29.63
CA ASN A 627 13.14 62.60 -30.20
C ASN A 627 14.48 63.23 -30.65
N THR A 628 14.57 63.62 -31.96
CA THR A 628 15.80 64.24 -32.55
C THR A 628 15.57 65.74 -32.74
N GLY A 629 14.53 66.32 -31.95
CA GLY A 629 14.21 67.71 -32.33
C GLY A 629 14.94 68.70 -31.42
N VAL A 630 15.43 69.90 -31.98
CA VAL A 630 16.11 71.07 -31.38
C VAL A 630 15.06 71.95 -30.69
N PHE A 631 15.18 71.97 -29.25
CA PHE A 631 14.30 72.90 -28.50
C PHE A 631 14.92 74.30 -28.48
N THR A 632 14.30 75.33 -29.21
CA THR A 632 14.79 76.71 -29.29
C THR A 632 13.85 77.62 -28.49
N LEU A 633 14.33 78.11 -27.40
CA LEU A 633 13.61 79.16 -26.66
C LEU A 633 14.46 80.44 -26.59
N ASN A 634 14.00 81.61 -27.22
CA ASN A 634 14.54 82.98 -27.23
C ASN A 634 15.92 83.03 -27.89
N GLY A 635 16.24 82.30 -29.04
CA GLY A 635 17.48 82.49 -29.83
C GLY A 635 18.62 81.62 -29.31
N GLY A 636 18.40 80.71 -28.15
CA GLY A 636 19.42 79.76 -27.67
C GLY A 636 19.05 78.32 -28.04
N THR A 637 19.85 77.72 -28.95
CA THR A 637 19.66 76.34 -29.44
C THR A 637 20.34 75.36 -28.48
N ILE A 638 19.51 74.57 -27.71
CA ILE A 638 20.13 73.42 -27.00
C ILE A 638 20.04 72.19 -27.91
N ALA A 639 21.11 71.82 -28.69
CA ALA A 639 21.20 70.59 -29.53
C ALA A 639 20.92 69.34 -28.70
N ALA A 640 19.65 68.80 -28.75
CA ALA A 640 19.44 67.44 -28.19
C ALA A 640 20.49 66.46 -28.75
N THR A 641 21.63 66.25 -28.03
CA THR A 641 22.45 65.05 -28.34
C THR A 641 21.57 63.87 -28.76
N SER A 642 21.36 63.49 -30.00
CA SER A 642 20.65 62.31 -30.55
C SER A 642 20.64 61.16 -29.54
N PRO A 643 19.67 61.22 -28.50
CA PRO A 643 19.68 60.11 -27.53
C PRO A 643 19.56 58.74 -28.23
N ALA A 644 20.53 57.81 -27.77
CA ALA A 644 20.57 56.44 -28.33
C ALA A 644 19.30 55.66 -27.96
N SER A 645 18.52 56.01 -26.84
CA SER A 645 17.31 55.28 -26.41
C SER A 645 16.49 56.16 -25.45
N ILE A 646 15.23 55.67 -25.23
CA ILE A 646 14.39 56.47 -24.31
C ILE A 646 13.81 55.53 -23.24
N VAL A 647 13.47 56.18 -22.01
CA VAL A 647 12.61 55.52 -21.01
C VAL A 647 11.22 56.16 -21.06
N SER A 648 10.22 55.32 -21.48
CA SER A 648 8.85 55.86 -21.47
C SER A 648 8.14 55.45 -20.17
N VAL A 649 7.44 56.38 -19.43
CA VAL A 649 6.64 56.03 -18.23
C VAL A 649 5.15 56.09 -18.58
N GLY A 650 4.74 56.29 -19.90
CA GLY A 650 3.32 56.30 -20.34
C GLY A 650 3.23 56.26 -21.87
N ALA A 651 2.00 56.19 -22.33
CA ALA A 651 1.75 56.27 -23.78
C ALA A 651 1.22 57.67 -24.15
N ALA A 652 1.37 57.97 -25.49
CA ALA A 652 0.81 59.28 -25.93
C ALA A 652 -0.65 59.43 -25.50
N GLY A 653 -1.00 60.59 -24.73
CA GLY A 653 -2.40 60.80 -24.25
C GLY A 653 -2.61 60.25 -22.83
N SER A 654 -1.65 59.39 -22.40
CA SER A 654 -1.69 58.87 -21.01
C SER A 654 -0.33 59.06 -20.34
N GLU A 655 0.21 60.27 -20.31
CA GLU A 655 1.55 60.55 -19.76
C GLU A 655 1.49 60.58 -18.24
N ARG A 656 2.58 60.21 -17.54
CA ARG A 656 2.59 60.19 -16.05
C ARG A 656 3.52 61.30 -15.54
N GLN A 657 3.08 61.82 -14.36
CA GLN A 657 3.97 62.78 -13.65
C GLN A 657 5.16 62.03 -13.02
N ILE A 658 6.39 62.71 -13.19
CA ILE A 658 7.55 62.15 -12.45
C ILE A 658 7.82 63.05 -11.24
N THR A 659 7.63 62.64 -10.03
CA THR A 659 7.74 63.47 -8.80
C THR A 659 9.00 63.05 -8.02
N ASN A 660 9.49 64.02 -7.10
CA ASN A 660 10.73 63.85 -6.31
C ASN A 660 11.98 63.95 -7.18
N VAL A 661 11.88 64.75 -8.12
CA VAL A 661 13.08 65.03 -8.93
C VAL A 661 13.81 66.23 -8.31
N ALA A 662 15.00 65.85 -7.67
CA ALA A 662 15.80 66.95 -7.09
C ALA A 662 16.20 67.97 -8.17
N ALA A 663 16.55 69.14 -7.70
CA ALA A 663 16.91 70.19 -8.69
C ALA A 663 18.16 69.77 -9.48
N GLY A 664 17.98 69.76 -10.79
CA GLY A 664 19.15 69.43 -11.64
C GLY A 664 20.15 70.59 -11.74
N VAL A 665 21.39 70.27 -11.83
CA VAL A 665 22.43 71.29 -12.07
C VAL A 665 22.23 71.92 -13.45
N LEU A 666 22.18 73.25 -13.43
CA LEU A 666 21.89 73.95 -14.71
C LEU A 666 23.21 74.41 -15.35
N SER A 667 23.75 73.76 -16.41
CA SER A 667 24.94 74.13 -17.21
C SER A 667 24.69 73.76 -18.68
N SER A 668 25.59 74.25 -19.60
CA SER A 668 25.39 74.05 -21.06
C SER A 668 25.57 72.58 -21.45
N THR A 669 26.03 71.76 -20.59
CA THR A 669 26.21 70.34 -20.94
C THR A 669 25.34 69.46 -20.04
N SER A 670 24.43 70.14 -19.14
CA SER A 670 23.72 69.34 -18.12
C SER A 670 22.68 68.44 -18.79
N THR A 671 22.53 67.13 -18.42
CA THR A 671 21.48 66.17 -18.87
C THR A 671 20.57 65.83 -17.69
N ASP A 672 20.65 66.69 -16.58
CA ASP A 672 19.75 66.44 -15.44
C ASP A 672 18.33 66.94 -15.77
N ALA A 673 17.29 66.18 -15.23
CA ALA A 673 15.89 66.67 -15.34
C ALA A 673 15.66 67.90 -14.46
N VAL A 674 14.86 68.93 -14.95
CA VAL A 674 14.55 70.15 -14.15
C VAL A 674 13.21 69.93 -13.43
N ASN A 675 13.17 70.19 -12.15
CA ASN A 675 11.89 70.02 -11.43
C ASN A 675 11.12 71.33 -11.36
N GLY A 676 9.77 71.34 -10.93
CA GLY A 676 8.85 72.50 -10.90
C GLY A 676 9.43 73.70 -10.15
N SER A 677 10.20 73.46 -9.03
CA SER A 677 10.80 74.56 -8.24
C SER A 677 11.89 75.30 -9.03
N GLN A 678 12.81 74.60 -9.85
CA GLN A 678 13.82 75.25 -10.72
C GLN A 678 13.17 76.11 -11.80
N LEU A 679 11.97 75.56 -12.36
CA LEU A 679 11.29 76.36 -13.39
C LEU A 679 10.51 77.52 -12.73
N PHE A 680 9.98 77.21 -11.55
CA PHE A 680 9.23 78.27 -10.84
C PHE A 680 10.20 79.38 -10.41
N THR A 681 11.47 79.06 -9.91
CA THR A 681 12.52 80.05 -9.58
C THR A 681 12.90 80.88 -10.81
N VAL A 682 13.00 80.26 -11.93
CA VAL A 682 13.24 81.01 -13.19
C VAL A 682 12.01 81.86 -13.52
N ALA A 683 10.72 81.34 -13.34
CA ALA A 683 9.47 82.07 -13.63
C ALA A 683 9.27 83.22 -12.63
N THR A 684 9.71 83.06 -11.40
CA THR A 684 9.65 84.10 -10.37
C THR A 684 10.72 85.17 -10.61
N ALA A 685 11.96 84.72 -11.03
CA ALA A 685 13.04 85.66 -11.43
C ALA A 685 12.63 86.46 -12.68
N THR A 686 11.81 85.97 -13.70
CA THR A 686 11.30 86.68 -14.88
C THR A 686 10.12 87.58 -14.48
N ASN A 687 9.28 87.21 -13.49
CA ASN A 687 8.14 88.01 -13.00
C ASN A 687 8.61 89.07 -12.00
N ASN A 688 9.70 88.83 -11.26
CA ASN A 688 10.33 89.81 -10.35
C ASN A 688 11.25 90.77 -11.11
N LEU A 689 11.87 90.38 -12.30
CA LEU A 689 12.53 91.31 -13.25
C LEU A 689 11.51 92.28 -13.86
N ALA A 690 10.17 91.93 -14.01
CA ALA A 690 9.06 92.80 -14.49
C ALA A 690 8.54 93.68 -13.34
N ASP A 691 8.79 93.25 -12.02
CA ASP A 691 8.35 94.01 -10.83
C ASP A 691 9.53 94.78 -10.22
N THR A 692 10.92 94.33 -10.29
CA THR A 692 12.16 95.02 -9.89
C THR A 692 12.55 96.12 -10.89
N MET A 693 12.10 96.21 -12.13
CA MET A 693 12.40 97.30 -13.09
C MET A 693 11.40 98.45 -12.93
N GLU A 694 10.19 98.27 -12.16
CA GLU A 694 9.23 99.32 -11.75
C GLU A 694 9.58 99.88 -10.36
N THR A 695 10.51 99.13 -9.60
CA THR A 695 10.86 99.64 -8.24
C THR A 695 12.33 100.04 -8.20
N ILE A 696 13.36 99.70 -9.19
CA ILE A 696 14.79 100.10 -9.21
C ILE A 696 14.92 101.39 -10.03
N THR A 697 13.86 102.17 -10.55
CA THR A 697 14.05 103.51 -11.14
C THR A 697 13.18 104.52 -10.38
N GLY A 698 12.66 104.33 -9.21
CA GLY A 698 12.10 105.53 -8.55
C GLY A 698 12.72 106.83 -9.08
N GLY A 699 11.72 107.74 -9.64
CA GLY A 699 11.80 109.15 -10.10
C GLY A 699 11.39 109.29 -11.56
N GLY A 700 10.16 108.67 -12.06
CA GLY A 700 9.66 109.01 -13.42
C GLY A 700 10.69 108.72 -14.51
N THR A 701 11.36 107.58 -14.75
CA THR A 701 12.22 107.23 -15.90
C THR A 701 11.51 106.15 -16.74
N ALA A 702 11.11 106.44 -17.93
CA ALA A 702 10.50 105.65 -19.01
C ALA A 702 11.56 104.79 -19.73
N ILE A 703 11.34 103.32 -19.69
CA ILE A 703 12.18 102.34 -20.42
C ILE A 703 11.38 101.81 -21.61
N ASN A 704 12.05 101.71 -22.85
CA ASN A 704 11.45 101.04 -24.03
C ASN A 704 11.31 99.53 -23.82
N PRO A 705 10.33 98.75 -24.37
CA PRO A 705 10.10 97.29 -24.36
C PRO A 705 11.34 96.51 -24.78
N ASP A 706 12.51 97.25 -25.17
CA ASP A 706 13.75 96.53 -25.58
C ASP A 706 14.85 96.71 -24.54
N GLY A 707 14.55 97.24 -23.35
CA GLY A 707 15.47 97.23 -22.19
C GLY A 707 16.55 98.30 -22.29
N THR A 708 16.53 99.69 -22.81
CA THR A 708 17.54 100.76 -22.54
C THR A 708 16.83 101.94 -21.84
N LEU A 709 17.86 102.86 -20.89
CA LEU A 709 17.37 103.86 -19.92
C LEU A 709 17.49 105.26 -20.51
N LEU A 710 16.26 106.45 -20.35
CA LEU A 710 16.12 107.83 -20.84
C LEU A 710 16.43 108.83 -19.73
N THR A 711 17.23 108.63 -18.37
CA THR A 711 17.98 109.57 -17.49
C THR A 711 18.10 108.94 -16.10
N ALA A 712 19.43 109.24 -15.31
CA ALA A 712 19.87 108.63 -14.04
C ALA A 712 19.21 109.34 -12.85
N PRO A 713 18.95 108.54 -11.36
CA PRO A 713 18.40 109.18 -10.15
C PRO A 713 19.47 109.41 -9.08
N THR A 714 19.38 110.58 -8.00
CA THR A 714 20.09 111.09 -6.81
C THR A 714 19.24 110.83 -5.56
N ILE A 715 19.85 110.03 -4.29
CA ILE A 715 19.21 109.82 -2.97
C ILE A 715 20.15 110.35 -1.88
N SER A 716 19.61 111.19 -0.75
CA SER A 716 20.22 111.92 0.39
C SER A 716 19.81 111.27 1.71
N VAL A 717 20.92 110.84 2.71
CA VAL A 717 20.78 110.34 4.09
C VAL A 717 21.71 111.14 5.00
N GLY A 718 21.12 111.87 6.07
CA GLY A 718 21.73 112.75 7.11
C GLY A 718 22.45 113.95 6.49
N GLY A 719 21.74 114.68 5.38
CA GLY A 719 22.26 115.86 4.64
C GLY A 719 23.44 115.49 3.73
N THR A 720 23.66 114.31 3.22
CA THR A 720 24.62 114.01 2.14
C THR A 720 24.03 112.94 1.22
N ASN A 721 24.13 113.19 -0.14
CA ASN A 721 23.56 112.41 -1.26
C ASN A 721 24.50 111.26 -1.65
N TYR A 722 23.95 109.96 -1.55
CA TYR A 722 24.73 108.75 -1.91
C TYR A 722 24.12 108.08 -3.15
N ASN A 723 24.93 107.69 -4.12
CA ASN A 723 24.49 107.25 -5.47
C ASN A 723 24.65 105.74 -5.61
N ASN A 724 24.55 104.92 -4.35
CA ASN A 724 24.26 103.46 -4.41
C ASN A 724 24.23 102.89 -2.99
N VAL A 725 23.29 102.15 -2.70
CA VAL A 725 22.67 101.52 -1.51
C VAL A 725 23.69 100.57 -0.86
N THR A 726 25.00 100.61 -1.28
CA THR A 726 26.03 99.78 -0.62
C THR A 726 26.84 100.64 0.35
N ALA A 727 26.63 101.80 0.55
CA ALA A 727 27.35 102.68 1.50
C ALA A 727 26.38 103.19 2.56
N ALA A 728 25.11 102.70 2.78
CA ALA A 728 24.08 103.01 3.78
C ALA A 728 23.73 101.75 4.57
N ILE A 729 24.48 100.56 4.52
CA ILE A 729 24.31 99.33 5.33
C ILE A 729 25.64 99.04 6.05
N GLN A 730 26.60 99.92 6.21
CA GLN A 730 27.71 100.03 7.17
C GLN A 730 27.25 100.81 8.42
N ALA A 731 25.96 100.83 8.68
CA ALA A 731 25.38 101.36 9.93
C ALA A 731 24.56 100.27 10.62
N GLY A 732 24.67 98.76 10.32
CA GLY A 732 24.17 97.48 10.89
C GLY A 732 25.34 96.59 11.34
N ASP A 733 26.67 96.99 11.32
CA ASP A 733 27.93 96.66 12.00
C ASP A 733 27.82 96.94 13.50
N ASP A 734 26.68 96.85 14.22
CA ASP A 734 26.53 96.89 15.70
C ASP A 734 25.61 95.76 16.15
N LYS A 735 25.57 94.43 15.48
CA LYS A 735 24.89 93.19 15.89
C LYS A 735 25.84 92.00 15.75
N ALA A 736 27.22 92.00 15.58
CA ALA A 736 28.33 91.03 15.55
C ALA A 736 29.25 91.26 16.76
N ASP A 737 28.78 91.82 17.98
CA ASP A 737 29.48 91.97 19.27
C ASP A 737 28.56 91.50 20.40
N THR A 738 27.41 90.64 20.18
CA THR A 738 26.56 90.06 21.23
C THR A 738 26.39 88.56 20.97
N THR A 739 27.10 87.69 20.12
CA THR A 739 27.13 86.23 19.92
C THR A 739 28.56 85.72 20.14
N GLY A 740 29.63 86.27 20.40
CA GLY A 740 31.00 85.91 20.81
C GLY A 740 31.15 86.01 22.35
N ASP A 741 30.22 86.44 23.24
CA ASP A 741 30.16 86.40 24.72
C ASP A 741 29.22 85.30 25.19
N ASP A 742 28.53 84.38 24.29
CA ASP A 742 27.65 83.26 24.69
C ASP A 742 28.27 81.91 24.31
N ILE A 743 29.41 81.69 23.65
CA ILE A 743 30.19 80.48 23.31
C ILE A 743 31.41 80.38 24.23
N ALA A 744 31.90 81.17 25.22
CA ALA A 744 32.95 81.09 26.26
C ALA A 744 32.32 80.73 27.60
N ASN A 745 30.91 80.52 27.76
CA ASN A 745 30.25 80.13 29.03
C ASN A 745 29.59 78.77 28.91
N ASN A 746 29.82 77.72 27.83
CA ASN A 746 29.18 76.39 27.76
C ASN A 746 30.25 75.31 27.54
N PHE A 747 31.57 75.42 27.61
CA PHE A 747 32.65 74.40 27.54
C PHE A 747 33.34 74.31 28.90
N GLY A 748 32.66 74.60 30.15
CA GLY A 748 33.33 74.47 31.47
C GLY A 748 34.76 73.92 31.36
N GLY A 749 35.66 74.15 32.47
CA GLY A 749 37.10 73.83 32.62
C GLY A 749 37.99 75.02 32.23
N GLY A 750 37.39 76.47 32.58
CA GLY A 750 38.11 77.77 32.53
C GLY A 750 38.31 78.26 31.09
N VAL A 751 37.33 78.32 30.04
CA VAL A 751 37.55 78.89 28.69
C VAL A 751 36.92 80.30 28.65
N THR A 752 37.53 81.80 28.05
CA THR A 752 37.09 83.19 27.86
C THR A 752 37.10 83.53 26.36
N TYR A 753 35.99 84.67 25.71
CA TYR A 753 35.84 85.16 24.32
C TYR A 753 36.35 86.59 24.22
N ASP A 754 37.31 86.94 23.17
CA ASP A 754 37.93 88.26 22.93
C ASP A 754 37.30 88.93 21.69
N PRO A 755 36.59 90.14 21.75
CA PRO A 755 35.78 90.82 20.73
C PRO A 755 36.62 91.75 19.86
N ASN A 756 37.90 91.74 19.90
CA ASN A 756 38.76 92.43 18.92
C ASN A 756 39.50 91.44 18.02
N THR A 757 39.34 90.03 18.32
CA THR A 757 40.04 89.05 17.44
C THR A 757 39.12 87.86 17.18
N GLY A 758 37.94 87.72 17.69
CA GLY A 758 36.98 86.61 17.51
C GLY A 758 37.52 85.27 17.98
N ALA A 759 38.38 84.92 19.14
CA ALA A 759 38.97 83.61 19.53
C ALA A 759 38.45 83.21 20.92
N LEU A 760 38.27 81.61 21.42
CA LEU A 760 37.91 80.97 22.69
C LEU A 760 39.10 80.17 23.24
N THR A 761 39.57 80.09 24.70
CA THR A 761 40.65 79.24 25.27
C THR A 761 40.11 77.85 25.63
N ALA A 762 41.06 76.35 25.58
CA ALA A 762 40.70 74.91 25.69
C ALA A 762 40.35 74.54 27.15
N PRO A 763 39.52 73.26 27.58
CA PRO A 763 39.08 72.85 28.92
C PRO A 763 40.02 71.79 29.53
N THR A 764 40.16 71.45 31.02
CA THR A 764 41.02 70.45 31.70
C THR A 764 40.13 69.49 32.49
N TYR A 765 40.35 67.69 32.45
CA TYR A 765 39.64 66.63 33.23
C TYR A 765 40.66 65.63 33.76
N THR A 766 40.65 64.91 35.23
CA THR A 766 41.60 63.98 35.86
C THR A 766 40.90 62.66 36.19
N ILE A 767 41.44 61.06 35.82
CA ILE A 767 40.93 59.70 36.08
C ILE A 767 42.14 58.80 36.38
N ALA A 768 42.22 58.34 37.64
CA ALA A 768 43.18 57.47 38.35
C ALA A 768 44.61 58.05 38.27
N GLY A 769 44.58 59.47 38.56
CA GLY A 769 45.85 60.17 38.89
C GLY A 769 46.63 60.57 37.62
N SER A 770 46.06 60.84 36.37
CA SER A 770 46.62 61.44 35.13
C SER A 770 45.54 62.30 34.45
N THR A 771 46.00 63.73 33.88
CA THR A 771 45.13 64.80 33.33
C THR A 771 44.95 64.60 31.83
N TYR A 772 43.52 64.77 31.39
CA TYR A 772 43.20 64.54 29.97
C TYR A 772 42.43 65.75 29.43
N ASN A 773 42.82 66.53 28.32
CA ASN A 773 42.32 67.82 27.78
C ASN A 773 41.46 67.59 26.54
N ASN A 774 40.82 66.07 26.55
CA ASN A 774 39.60 65.82 25.74
C ASN A 774 38.93 64.52 26.20
N VAL A 775 37.75 64.33 26.30
CA VAL A 775 36.80 63.37 26.90
C VAL A 775 36.99 61.99 26.25
N GLY A 776 37.79 61.69 25.32
CA GLY A 776 38.01 60.41 24.61
C GLY A 776 39.25 59.68 25.14
N ASP A 777 40.04 59.98 25.82
CA ASP A 777 41.27 59.35 26.33
C ASP A 777 41.07 58.90 27.79
N ALA A 778 40.02 58.97 28.57
CA ALA A 778 39.66 58.58 29.95
C ALA A 778 38.73 57.36 29.91
N LEU A 779 38.36 56.74 28.74
CA LEU A 779 37.46 55.56 28.70
C LEU A 779 38.16 54.39 27.99
N THR A 780 39.45 54.20 27.72
CA THR A 780 40.27 53.11 27.19
C THR A 780 41.09 52.49 28.33
N ALA A 781 41.10 52.60 29.61
CA ALA A 781 41.81 52.11 30.81
C ALA A 781 40.88 51.18 31.60
N LEU A 782 39.80 50.46 31.09
CA LEU A 782 38.93 49.57 31.89
C LEU A 782 38.65 48.29 31.10
N ASP A 783 39.43 47.46 30.19
CA ASP A 783 39.14 46.24 29.41
C ASP A 783 40.31 45.27 29.52
N SER A 784 40.91 44.56 30.62
CA SER A 784 41.81 43.37 30.54
C SER A 784 41.73 42.59 31.85
N SER A 785 40.80 41.27 32.17
CA SER A 785 41.42 40.13 32.90
C SER A 785 40.38 39.01 33.05
N VAL A 786 40.56 37.13 32.37
CA VAL A 786 41.07 35.92 33.06
C VAL A 786 40.61 34.68 32.27
N ALA A 787 41.51 32.75 32.45
CA ALA A 787 41.44 31.29 32.18
C ALA A 787 41.83 30.52 33.44
N ALA A 788 41.64 28.27 33.67
CA ALA A 788 41.98 26.86 33.37
C ALA A 788 41.76 25.99 34.61
N GLY A 789 41.92 23.64 34.64
CA GLY A 789 42.16 22.18 34.42
C GLY A 789 42.54 21.49 35.73
N ASP A 790 42.93 18.81 35.89
CA ASP A 790 43.15 17.36 35.64
C ASP A 790 43.40 16.65 36.97
N LEU A 791 43.88 14.05 37.39
CA LEU A 791 43.68 12.72 38.03
C LEU A 791 44.61 11.70 37.39
N TYR A 792 45.14 9.54 38.35
CA TYR A 792 44.54 8.41 39.10
C TYR A 792 45.47 7.20 39.06
N PHE A 793 45.48 5.79 40.05
CA PHE A 793 45.31 5.46 41.49
C PHE A 793 45.70 3.99 41.70
N ASN A 794 46.28 3.19 43.64
CA ASN A 794 46.52 2.64 44.99
C ASN A 794 45.27 2.72 45.87
N ALA A 795 44.79 1.14 46.64
CA ALA A 795 43.74 1.40 47.67
C ALA A 795 44.27 1.01 49.06
N ASN A 796 44.45 1.91 50.17
CA ASN A 796 44.80 2.13 51.59
C ASN A 796 43.55 1.99 52.47
N SER A 797 42.94 0.46 52.96
CA SER A 797 41.71 0.52 53.79
C SER A 797 41.80 -0.52 54.91
N ALA A 798 41.35 -0.01 56.36
CA ALA A 798 41.40 -0.81 57.60
C ALA A 798 40.09 -1.59 57.79
N LEU A 799 39.03 -1.55 56.87
CA LEU A 799 37.67 -2.14 56.93
C LEU A 799 37.71 -3.58 56.41
N ALA A 800 36.59 -4.52 57.01
CA ALA A 800 36.53 -5.97 56.71
C ALA A 800 36.64 -6.22 55.20
N ASP A 801 37.52 -7.26 54.80
CA ASP A 801 37.85 -7.58 53.39
C ASP A 801 36.58 -7.96 52.61
N SER A 802 36.74 -7.76 51.14
CA SER A 802 35.60 -8.14 50.29
C SER A 802 35.28 -9.63 50.41
N VAL A 803 33.80 -10.12 50.36
CA VAL A 803 33.30 -11.51 50.48
C VAL A 803 32.61 -11.91 49.17
N ALA A 804 33.29 -12.82 48.45
CA ALA A 804 32.65 -13.42 47.25
C ALA A 804 32.16 -14.84 47.58
N SER A 805 30.85 -15.25 48.12
CA SER A 805 30.35 -16.57 48.55
C SER A 805 29.50 -17.22 47.44
N GLY A 806 29.00 -16.71 46.41
CA GLY A 806 28.29 -17.30 45.26
C GLY A 806 29.25 -18.03 44.29
N THR A 807 28.88 -18.99 43.72
CA THR A 807 29.69 -19.78 42.76
C THR A 807 30.02 -18.94 41.52
N ASN A 808 31.51 -18.53 41.23
CA ASN A 808 32.03 -17.67 40.13
C ASN A 808 31.76 -16.19 40.40
N SER A 809 31.68 -15.81 41.73
CA SER A 809 31.40 -14.39 42.01
C SER A 809 32.70 -13.64 42.30
N VAL A 810 32.80 -12.11 41.95
CA VAL A 810 33.96 -11.20 42.08
C VAL A 810 33.55 -10.04 42.99
N ALA A 811 34.33 -10.01 44.23
CA ALA A 811 34.12 -8.85 45.11
C ALA A 811 35.43 -8.05 45.24
N ILE A 812 35.52 -6.72 44.80
CA ILE A 812 36.67 -5.79 44.76
C ILE A 812 36.32 -4.56 45.60
N GLY A 813 37.20 -4.25 46.84
CA GLY A 813 36.92 -3.12 47.76
C GLY A 813 36.48 -3.66 49.14
N PRO A 814 36.78 -2.99 50.36
CA PRO A 814 36.55 -3.50 51.72
C PRO A 814 35.06 -3.69 52.02
N GLU A 815 34.49 -5.05 52.55
CA GLU A 815 33.15 -5.44 53.04
C GLU A 815 32.21 -5.72 51.86
N SER A 816 32.77 -5.59 50.59
CA SER A 816 31.88 -5.97 49.48
C SER A 816 31.54 -7.47 49.54
N THR A 817 30.08 -7.92 49.28
CA THR A 817 29.59 -9.31 49.35
C THR A 817 28.91 -9.69 48.03
N ALA A 818 29.60 -10.53 47.32
CA ALA A 818 28.93 -11.16 46.15
C ALA A 818 28.49 -12.57 46.51
N SER A 819 27.07 -12.95 46.95
CA SER A 819 26.58 -14.27 47.44
C SER A 819 25.72 -14.94 46.37
N GLY A 820 25.22 -14.33 45.28
CA GLY A 820 24.44 -14.96 44.19
C GLY A 820 25.34 -15.73 43.22
N LEU A 821 24.86 -16.68 42.49
CA LEU A 821 25.58 -17.44 41.44
C LEU A 821 26.01 -16.51 40.30
N ASP A 822 27.51 -16.34 39.95
CA ASP A 822 28.06 -15.51 38.84
C ASP A 822 27.90 -14.02 39.17
N SER A 823 27.83 -13.76 40.48
CA SER A 823 27.59 -12.33 40.78
C SER A 823 28.93 -11.59 40.94
N ILE A 824 28.95 -10.12 40.77
CA ILE A 824 30.12 -9.24 40.92
C ILE A 824 29.74 -8.08 41.85
N ALA A 825 30.49 -8.10 43.01
CA ALA A 825 30.38 -6.89 43.85
C ALA A 825 31.73 -6.17 43.93
N ALA A 826 31.87 -4.95 43.44
CA ALA A 826 33.12 -4.17 43.41
C ALA A 826 32.86 -2.77 43.97
N GLY A 827 33.61 -2.37 45.19
CA GLY A 827 33.39 -1.11 45.93
C GLY A 827 33.10 -1.42 47.41
N ARG A 828 33.36 -0.48 48.38
CA ARG A 828 33.21 -0.71 49.84
C ARG A 828 31.76 -1.05 50.20
N ASN A 829 31.40 -2.20 50.80
CA ASN A 829 30.11 -2.72 51.30
C ASN A 829 29.12 -2.94 50.14
N SER A 830 29.60 -3.07 48.94
CA SER A 830 28.67 -3.48 47.85
C SER A 830 28.18 -4.91 48.06
N ASP A 831 26.71 -5.23 47.75
CA ASP A 831 26.09 -6.55 47.99
C ASP A 831 25.35 -7.05 46.74
N ALA A 832 25.98 -7.97 46.10
CA ALA A 832 25.28 -8.65 44.99
C ALA A 832 24.78 -10.03 45.42
N SER A 833 23.35 -10.21 45.87
CA SER A 833 22.83 -11.48 46.43
C SER A 833 21.95 -12.21 45.40
N GLY A 834 21.39 -11.61 44.31
CA GLY A 834 20.63 -12.29 43.26
C GLY A 834 21.53 -13.11 42.32
N ASP A 835 21.03 -14.18 41.67
CA ASP A 835 21.82 -14.97 40.68
C ASP A 835 22.12 -14.14 39.43
N GLY A 836 23.51 -13.99 39.00
CA GLY A 836 23.90 -13.18 37.80
C GLY A 836 23.87 -11.68 38.12
N ALA A 837 23.74 -11.33 39.51
CA ALA A 837 23.62 -9.89 39.84
C ALA A 837 25.01 -9.24 39.92
N SER A 838 25.12 -7.86 39.59
CA SER A 838 26.40 -7.11 39.62
C SER A 838 26.21 -5.82 40.40
N ALA A 839 26.86 -5.80 41.54
CA ALA A 839 26.83 -4.53 42.29
C ALA A 839 28.21 -3.86 42.27
N TYR A 840 28.35 -2.61 41.70
CA TYR A 840 29.61 -1.83 41.58
C TYR A 840 29.42 -0.48 42.30
N GLY A 841 30.27 -0.17 43.38
CA GLY A 841 30.16 1.13 44.07
C GLY A 841 29.91 0.91 45.58
N VAL A 842 30.07 1.93 46.47
CA VAL A 842 29.97 1.79 47.93
C VAL A 842 28.50 1.60 48.33
N ASN A 843 28.14 0.51 49.05
CA ASN A 843 26.80 0.15 49.59
C ASN A 843 25.83 -0.19 48.47
N SER A 844 26.31 -0.39 47.30
CA SER A 844 25.38 -0.81 46.22
C SER A 844 24.85 -2.22 46.49
N VAL A 845 23.39 -2.44 46.21
CA VAL A 845 22.74 -3.74 46.49
C VAL A 845 22.03 -4.22 45.22
N ALA A 846 22.54 -5.26 44.68
CA ALA A 846 21.79 -5.95 43.61
C ALA A 846 21.26 -7.28 44.13
N SER A 847 19.80 -7.39 44.51
CA SER A 847 19.25 -8.61 45.14
C SER A 847 18.29 -9.33 44.18
N GLY A 848 17.73 -8.69 43.09
CA GLY A 848 16.91 -9.39 42.06
C GLY A 848 17.78 -10.28 41.15
N ASP A 849 17.27 -11.42 40.73
CA ASP A 849 18.01 -12.27 39.77
C ASP A 849 18.29 -11.53 38.46
N GLY A 850 19.68 -11.50 38.01
CA GLY A 850 20.05 -10.84 36.74
C GLY A 850 20.07 -9.31 36.90
N SER A 851 20.02 -8.78 38.23
CA SER A 851 19.94 -7.31 38.40
C SER A 851 21.34 -6.69 38.43
N THR A 852 21.44 -5.42 38.06
CA THR A 852 22.73 -4.69 38.04
C THR A 852 22.58 -3.37 38.80
N ALA A 853 23.37 -3.33 39.90
CA ALA A 853 23.41 -2.02 40.60
C ALA A 853 24.82 -1.43 40.55
N VAL A 854 24.97 -0.29 39.94
CA VAL A 854 26.27 0.37 39.76
C VAL A 854 26.19 1.78 40.36
N GLY A 855 27.07 2.19 41.38
CA GLY A 855 27.05 3.52 42.00
C GLY A 855 26.78 3.42 43.51
N GLN A 856 27.04 4.51 44.32
CA GLN A 856 26.93 4.48 45.79
C GLN A 856 25.46 4.42 46.23
N ASN A 857 25.07 3.44 47.13
CA ASN A 857 23.73 3.24 47.74
C ASN A 857 22.70 2.84 46.67
N SER A 858 23.12 2.42 45.50
CA SER A 858 22.18 1.97 44.45
C SER A 858 21.60 0.60 44.80
N GLN A 859 20.17 0.46 44.56
CA GLN A 859 19.52 -0.82 44.95
C GLN A 859 18.67 -1.35 43.79
N ALA A 860 19.18 -2.30 43.18
CA ALA A 860 18.37 -3.04 42.18
C ALA A 860 17.73 -4.27 42.81
N LEU A 861 16.32 -4.21 43.18
CA LEU A 861 15.67 -5.24 44.02
C LEU A 861 14.77 -6.14 43.18
N GLY A 862 14.17 -5.69 42.02
CA GLY A 862 13.28 -6.48 41.16
C GLY A 862 14.05 -7.46 40.27
N ILE A 863 13.38 -8.48 39.75
CA ILE A 863 14.00 -9.45 38.81
C ILE A 863 14.31 -8.73 37.49
N GLY A 864 15.70 -8.73 37.04
CA GLY A 864 16.09 -8.13 35.74
C GLY A 864 16.17 -6.60 35.85
N SER A 865 16.13 -6.02 37.13
CA SER A 865 16.16 -4.55 37.25
C SER A 865 17.59 -4.02 37.10
N ALA A 866 17.64 -2.77 36.68
CA ALA A 866 18.98 -2.15 36.47
C ALA A 866 19.01 -0.77 37.14
N VAL A 867 20.01 -0.61 37.96
CA VAL A 867 20.19 0.71 38.61
C VAL A 867 21.60 1.23 38.33
N PHE A 868 21.75 2.41 37.87
CA PHE A 868 23.06 3.04 37.64
C PHE A 868 23.06 4.43 38.28
N GLY A 869 24.05 4.74 39.11
CA GLY A 869 24.20 6.09 39.70
C GLY A 869 24.10 6.03 41.23
N ASN A 870 23.83 7.18 42.03
CA ASN A 870 23.91 7.25 43.50
C ASN A 870 22.51 7.27 44.14
N GLY A 871 22.14 6.27 44.99
CA GLY A 871 20.92 6.30 45.84
C GLY A 871 19.68 5.92 45.03
N ASN A 872 19.81 5.30 43.81
CA ASN A 872 18.63 4.91 43.01
C ASN A 872 18.07 3.55 43.47
N ILE A 873 16.68 3.40 43.30
CA ILE A 873 16.02 2.13 43.70
C ILE A 873 15.14 1.64 42.56
N ALA A 874 15.46 0.51 42.09
CA ALA A 874 14.54 -0.16 41.15
C ALA A 874 13.97 -1.41 41.80
N SER A 875 12.56 -1.36 42.25
CA SER A 875 11.93 -2.49 42.98
C SER A 875 10.97 -3.25 42.08
N GLY A 876 10.45 -2.64 40.92
CA GLY A 876 9.57 -3.36 39.97
C GLY A 876 10.32 -4.39 39.14
N MET A 877 9.58 -5.42 38.67
CA MET A 877 10.17 -6.41 37.74
C MET A 877 10.61 -5.74 36.43
N MET A 878 11.91 -5.89 35.95
CA MET A 878 12.49 -5.35 34.70
C MET A 878 12.48 -3.82 34.73
N SER A 879 12.47 -3.22 35.98
CA SER A 879 12.47 -1.74 36.05
C SER A 879 13.91 -1.20 35.99
N THR A 880 13.99 0.03 35.54
CA THR A 880 15.32 0.64 35.36
C THR A 880 15.34 2.01 36.05
N ALA A 881 16.27 2.16 37.02
CA ALA A 881 16.48 3.50 37.61
C ALA A 881 17.93 3.95 37.38
N ILE A 882 18.08 5.10 36.79
CA ILE A 882 19.42 5.63 36.44
C ILE A 882 19.50 7.07 36.92
N GLY A 883 20.54 7.52 37.65
CA GLY A 883 20.73 8.92 38.09
C GLY A 883 21.01 8.99 39.59
N ASN A 884 20.53 10.10 40.41
CA ASN A 884 20.81 10.32 41.85
C ASN A 884 19.49 10.38 42.64
N GLY A 885 19.14 9.25 43.35
CA GLY A 885 17.93 9.21 44.19
C GLY A 885 16.69 8.84 43.38
N SER A 886 16.81 8.32 42.14
CA SER A 886 15.64 7.94 41.32
C SER A 886 15.06 6.60 41.78
N THR A 887 13.63 6.48 41.66
CA THR A 887 12.94 5.25 42.09
C THR A 887 12.02 4.74 40.96
N ALA A 888 12.33 3.61 40.49
CA ALA A 888 11.40 2.92 39.57
C ALA A 888 10.69 1.80 40.31
N GLY A 889 9.38 2.05 40.78
CA GLY A 889 8.65 1.09 41.64
C GLY A 889 7.69 0.22 40.84
N GLY A 890 7.14 0.66 39.68
CA GLY A 890 6.17 -0.13 38.89
C GLY A 890 6.87 -1.18 38.02
N ASN A 891 6.08 -2.21 37.61
CA ASN A 891 6.64 -3.19 36.66
C ASN A 891 6.93 -2.55 35.29
N ASN A 892 8.19 -2.79 34.71
CA ASN A 892 8.61 -2.22 33.41
C ASN A 892 8.72 -0.70 33.48
N ALA A 893 8.87 -0.14 34.76
CA ALA A 893 8.97 1.34 34.89
C ALA A 893 10.41 1.78 34.67
N THR A 894 10.52 2.99 34.10
CA THR A 894 11.87 3.56 33.86
C THR A 894 11.96 4.93 34.53
N ALA A 895 12.84 4.99 35.52
CA ALA A 895 13.13 6.32 36.12
C ALA A 895 14.59 6.71 35.86
N VAL A 896 14.77 7.86 35.19
CA VAL A 896 16.13 8.28 34.80
C VAL A 896 16.29 9.74 35.23
N GLY A 897 17.33 10.12 36.10
CA GLY A 897 17.63 11.51 36.49
C GLY A 897 17.70 11.63 38.02
N ARG A 898 17.69 12.93 38.62
CA ARG A 898 17.78 13.15 40.08
C ARG A 898 16.38 13.11 40.73
N THR A 899 16.19 12.18 41.67
CA THR A 899 14.95 11.97 42.44
C THR A 899 13.76 11.71 41.51
N ALA A 900 13.95 11.18 40.25
CA ALA A 900 12.82 10.76 39.39
C ALA A 900 12.08 9.55 39.97
N SER A 901 10.66 9.59 39.90
CA SER A 901 9.87 8.50 40.49
C SER A 901 8.85 7.97 39.48
N ALA A 902 9.13 6.83 39.06
CA ALA A 902 8.13 6.15 38.19
C ALA A 902 7.45 5.05 39.00
N ALA A 903 6.22 5.34 39.63
CA ALA A 903 5.54 4.40 40.56
C ALA A 903 4.53 3.52 39.81
N GLY A 904 3.97 3.99 38.66
CA GLY A 904 2.96 3.22 37.91
C GLY A 904 3.60 2.13 37.02
N ALA A 905 2.74 1.09 36.66
CA ALA A 905 3.21 0.05 35.70
C ALA A 905 3.44 0.66 34.31
N SER A 906 4.59 0.34 33.64
CA SER A 906 4.96 0.83 32.30
C SER A 906 5.08 2.35 32.30
N SER A 907 5.33 2.94 33.53
CA SER A 907 5.47 4.41 33.56
C SER A 907 6.92 4.82 33.29
N VAL A 908 7.06 6.08 32.75
CA VAL A 908 8.42 6.58 32.40
C VAL A 908 8.60 7.96 33.06
N ALA A 909 9.51 8.00 34.06
CA ALA A 909 9.91 9.31 34.62
C ALA A 909 11.39 9.59 34.32
N MET A 910 11.60 10.71 33.54
CA MET A 910 12.98 11.01 33.12
C MET A 910 13.27 12.49 33.42
N GLY A 911 14.40 12.83 34.21
CA GLY A 911 14.80 14.22 34.50
C GLY A 911 14.90 14.44 36.02
N HIS A 912 14.94 15.78 36.56
CA HIS A 912 15.16 16.15 37.97
C HIS A 912 13.80 16.41 38.67
N ASP A 913 13.43 15.56 39.68
CA ASP A 913 12.20 15.71 40.50
C ASP A 913 10.96 15.44 39.65
N VAL A 914 10.98 14.43 38.85
CA VAL A 914 9.84 14.07 37.98
C VAL A 914 9.09 12.89 38.60
N VAL A 915 7.71 12.98 38.45
CA VAL A 915 6.89 11.91 39.06
C VAL A 915 5.90 11.39 38.02
N ALA A 916 6.00 10.14 37.72
CA ALA A 916 4.97 9.43 36.94
C ALA A 916 4.31 8.38 37.85
N SER A 917 3.08 8.67 38.37
CA SER A 917 2.56 7.89 39.52
C SER A 917 1.47 6.92 39.07
N ALA A 918 0.82 7.10 37.84
CA ALA A 918 -0.26 6.18 37.39
C ALA A 918 0.26 5.26 36.28
N ASN A 919 -0.62 4.27 35.86
CA ASN A 919 -0.18 3.31 34.82
C ASN A 919 -0.09 3.99 33.44
N ASP A 920 0.96 3.63 32.64
CA ASP A 920 1.13 4.07 31.24
C ASP A 920 1.33 5.59 31.17
N THR A 921 1.93 6.13 32.26
CA THR A 921 2.16 7.59 32.24
C THR A 921 3.61 7.88 31.84
N VAL A 922 3.79 9.14 31.21
CA VAL A 922 5.14 9.55 30.79
C VAL A 922 5.39 10.97 31.32
N ALA A 923 6.33 11.05 32.25
CA ALA A 923 6.79 12.39 32.68
C ALA A 923 8.29 12.56 32.38
N ILE A 924 8.61 13.58 31.57
CA ILE A 924 10.00 13.78 31.14
C ILE A 924 10.34 15.27 31.34
N GLY A 925 11.51 15.64 32.06
CA GLY A 925 11.96 17.04 32.20
C GLY A 925 12.31 17.35 33.65
N HIS A 926 12.07 18.62 34.23
CA HIS A 926 12.44 19.10 35.58
C HIS A 926 11.17 19.42 36.41
N SER A 927 10.99 18.77 37.58
CA SER A 927 9.88 19.02 38.51
C SER A 927 8.53 18.78 37.84
N THR A 928 8.43 17.85 36.96
CA THR A 928 7.18 17.58 36.21
C THR A 928 6.48 16.34 36.81
N SER A 929 5.01 16.43 36.68
CA SER A 929 4.26 15.32 37.31
C SER A 929 3.13 14.88 36.37
N ALA A 930 3.12 13.59 36.14
CA ALA A 930 1.98 12.99 35.42
C ALA A 930 1.24 12.04 36.37
N PHE A 931 -0.02 12.41 36.71
CA PHE A 931 -0.75 11.64 37.75
C PHE A 931 -1.93 10.91 37.14
N GLY A 932 -2.47 11.34 35.95
CA GLY A 932 -3.63 10.68 35.32
C GLY A 932 -3.22 9.45 34.50
N PRO A 933 -4.00 8.41 34.52
CA PRO A 933 -3.67 7.25 33.67
C PRO A 933 -3.49 7.66 32.21
N SER A 934 -2.44 7.17 31.53
CA SER A 934 -2.09 7.44 30.12
C SER A 934 -1.78 8.92 29.88
N SER A 935 -1.52 9.64 30.98
CA SER A 935 -1.19 11.07 30.76
C SER A 935 0.30 11.23 30.43
N VAL A 936 0.59 12.43 29.70
CA VAL A 936 1.98 12.70 29.25
C VAL A 936 2.35 14.13 29.67
N SER A 937 3.37 14.21 30.53
CA SER A 937 3.92 15.54 30.86
C SER A 937 5.39 15.63 30.44
N ILE A 938 5.67 16.60 29.52
CA ILE A 938 7.06 16.71 29.00
C ILE A 938 7.51 18.17 29.13
N GLY A 939 8.70 18.47 29.82
CA GLY A 939 9.26 19.83 29.99
C GLY A 939 9.49 20.12 31.48
N SER A 940 9.41 21.47 31.92
CA SER A 940 9.73 21.87 33.31
C SER A 940 8.47 22.32 34.05
N GLU A 941 8.23 21.69 35.28
CA GLU A 941 7.12 22.05 36.19
C GLU A 941 5.76 21.79 35.54
N GLN A 942 5.63 20.67 34.78
CA GLN A 942 4.35 20.30 34.17
C GLN A 942 3.50 19.50 35.15
N VAL A 943 2.11 19.70 35.03
CA VAL A 943 1.24 18.86 35.86
C VAL A 943 0.08 18.36 34.99
N SER A 944 0.07 17.07 34.83
CA SER A 944 -1.07 16.47 34.10
C SER A 944 -1.81 15.50 35.03
N THR A 945 -3.08 15.78 35.36
CA THR A 945 -3.82 14.92 36.33
C THR A 945 -5.02 14.27 35.64
N GLY A 946 -5.51 14.75 34.44
CA GLY A 946 -6.66 14.15 33.73
C GLY A 946 -6.26 12.86 32.99
N VAL A 947 -7.24 11.93 32.80
CA VAL A 947 -6.98 10.72 31.98
C VAL A 947 -6.66 11.14 30.54
N GLY A 948 -5.48 10.72 29.95
CA GLY A 948 -5.09 11.04 28.56
C GLY A 948 -4.65 12.49 28.41
N ALA A 949 -4.44 13.25 29.56
CA ALA A 949 -4.05 14.68 29.46
C ALA A 949 -2.59 14.81 29.00
N PHE A 950 -2.38 15.97 28.27
CA PHE A 950 -1.01 16.20 27.76
C PHE A 950 -0.58 17.63 28.13
N SER A 951 0.51 17.73 28.89
CA SER A 951 1.13 19.06 29.10
C SER A 951 2.59 19.04 28.63
N GLY A 952 2.95 20.04 27.83
CA GLY A 952 4.32 20.12 27.23
C GLY A 952 4.84 21.56 27.28
N GLY A 953 6.25 21.79 27.50
CA GLY A 953 6.88 23.13 27.64
C GLY A 953 7.25 23.42 29.11
N ALA A 954 6.81 24.69 29.75
CA ALA A 954 7.21 25.06 31.13
C ALA A 954 5.98 25.51 31.93
N SER A 955 5.74 24.90 33.11
CA SER A 955 4.77 25.32 34.13
C SER A 955 3.34 25.20 33.61
N ASN A 956 3.03 24.14 32.84
CA ASN A 956 1.64 23.97 32.33
C ASN A 956 0.88 22.99 33.23
N VAL A 957 -0.43 23.31 33.27
CA VAL A 957 -1.31 22.42 34.05
C VAL A 957 -2.44 21.92 33.13
N ALA A 958 -2.47 20.59 32.93
CA ALA A 958 -3.57 19.96 32.18
C ALA A 958 -4.35 19.04 33.13
N ASN A 959 -5.46 19.53 33.62
CA ASN A 959 -6.24 18.81 34.65
C ASN A 959 -7.48 18.15 34.05
N GLY A 960 -8.01 18.49 32.95
CA GLY A 960 -9.23 17.91 32.34
C GLY A 960 -8.94 16.61 31.58
N GLN A 961 -9.98 15.72 31.44
CA GLN A 961 -9.82 14.52 30.58
C GLN A 961 -9.55 14.93 29.12
N GLY A 962 -8.43 14.44 28.55
CA GLY A 962 -8.07 14.72 27.15
C GLY A 962 -7.58 16.17 26.97
N SER A 963 -7.31 16.91 28.10
CA SER A 963 -6.89 18.32 27.95
C SER A 963 -5.45 18.41 27.45
N VAL A 964 -5.19 19.57 26.70
CA VAL A 964 -3.85 19.77 26.11
C VAL A 964 -3.37 21.17 26.52
N ALA A 965 -2.30 21.17 27.30
CA ALA A 965 -1.61 22.45 27.59
C ALA A 965 -0.17 22.42 27.09
N ILE A 966 0.16 23.32 26.17
CA ILE A 966 1.49 23.30 25.52
C ILE A 966 2.04 24.73 25.53
N GLY A 967 3.38 24.95 25.83
CA GLY A 967 4.06 26.26 25.93
C GLY A 967 4.44 26.58 27.39
N GLN A 968 4.19 27.92 27.88
CA GLN A 968 4.62 28.32 29.23
C GLN A 968 3.43 28.84 30.04
N GLY A 969 3.18 28.20 31.26
CA GLY A 969 2.23 28.75 32.26
C GLY A 969 0.78 28.59 31.80
N ASN A 970 0.46 27.60 30.96
CA ASN A 970 -0.93 27.45 30.49
C ASN A 970 -1.72 26.56 31.45
N VAL A 971 -2.99 26.90 31.53
CA VAL A 971 -3.91 26.07 32.34
C VAL A 971 -5.07 25.60 31.46
N ALA A 972 -5.01 24.33 31.20
CA ALA A 972 -6.20 23.70 30.56
C ALA A 972 -6.94 22.83 31.57
N ALA A 973 -7.90 23.64 32.17
CA ALA A 973 -8.56 23.00 33.33
C ALA A 973 -10.09 23.07 33.16
N GLY A 974 -10.91 21.86 33.14
CA GLY A 974 -12.38 21.96 33.39
C GLY A 974 -12.69 22.64 34.71
N ASN A 975 -13.94 23.44 34.82
CA ASN A 975 -14.30 24.40 35.88
C ASN A 975 -13.28 24.40 37.04
N LEU A 976 -12.67 25.65 37.43
CA LEU A 976 -11.78 26.04 38.55
C LEU A 976 -12.01 25.17 39.79
N ALA A 977 -13.16 24.14 39.70
CA ALA A 977 -13.51 23.41 40.94
C ALA A 977 -13.37 21.90 40.73
N GLY A 978 -12.67 21.37 39.64
CA GLY A 978 -12.34 19.93 39.68
C GLY A 978 -13.60 19.06 39.79
N SER A 979 -14.90 19.42 39.43
CA SER A 979 -15.96 18.41 39.66
C SER A 979 -16.70 18.13 38.34
N SER A 980 -16.20 18.52 37.11
CA SER A 980 -16.75 17.98 35.84
C SER A 980 -15.63 17.98 34.79
N PRO A 981 -15.03 16.72 34.41
CA PRO A 981 -13.97 16.65 33.40
C PRO A 981 -14.31 17.52 32.17
N ALA A 982 -13.86 18.80 32.06
CA ALA A 982 -13.98 19.45 30.74
C ALA A 982 -13.33 18.60 29.64
N LEU A 983 -14.10 17.85 29.06
CA LEU A 983 -13.66 17.04 27.90
C LEU A 983 -13.06 17.93 26.81
N GLY A 984 -11.75 18.03 26.76
CA GLY A 984 -11.18 18.46 25.46
C GLY A 984 -10.69 19.91 25.53
N ALA A 985 -10.36 20.57 26.76
CA ALA A 985 -9.82 21.94 26.79
C ALA A 985 -8.40 21.98 26.20
N VAL A 986 -8.17 23.10 25.36
CA VAL A 986 -6.85 23.21 24.69
C VAL A 986 -6.29 24.61 24.99
N ALA A 987 -5.16 24.62 25.69
CA ALA A 987 -4.41 25.89 25.88
C ALA A 987 -3.01 25.78 25.29
N ILE A 988 -2.70 26.63 24.27
CA ILE A 988 -1.40 26.53 23.56
C ILE A 988 -0.78 27.93 23.52
N GLY A 989 0.54 28.13 23.92
CA GLY A 989 1.30 29.40 23.96
C GLY A 989 1.76 29.71 25.38
N GLN A 990 1.59 31.08 25.88
CA GLN A 990 2.12 31.49 27.19
C GLN A 990 1.00 32.09 28.04
N GLY A 991 0.78 31.41 29.27
CA GLY A 991 -0.12 32.00 30.28
C GLY A 991 -1.59 31.91 29.83
N ASN A 992 -1.94 31.00 28.97
CA ASN A 992 -3.35 30.92 28.53
C ASN A 992 -4.18 30.13 29.55
N ILE A 993 -5.43 30.55 29.63
CA ILE A 993 -6.36 29.86 30.56
C ILE A 993 -7.57 29.36 29.76
N ALA A 994 -7.68 28.02 29.65
CA ALA A 994 -8.86 27.37 29.01
C ALA A 994 -9.58 26.51 30.06
N THR A 995 -10.57 27.05 30.71
CA THR A 995 -11.14 26.35 31.87
C THR A 995 -12.60 25.96 31.59
N GLY A 996 -13.22 26.44 30.54
CA GLY A 996 -14.59 25.99 30.17
C GLY A 996 -14.56 24.63 29.45
N VAL A 997 -15.76 23.92 29.37
CA VAL A 997 -15.84 22.65 28.62
C VAL A 997 -15.69 22.93 27.11
N GLY A 998 -14.67 22.21 26.41
CA GLY A 998 -14.49 22.31 24.94
C GLY A 998 -13.89 23.67 24.54
N THR A 999 -13.17 24.32 25.49
CA THR A 999 -12.65 25.68 25.15
C THR A 999 -11.28 25.56 24.48
N VAL A 1000 -10.96 26.64 23.71
CA VAL A 1000 -9.64 26.71 23.03
C VAL A 1000 -9.05 28.10 23.28
N ALA A 1001 -7.94 28.09 23.99
CA ALA A 1001 -7.17 29.35 24.14
C ALA A 1001 -5.79 29.22 23.50
N VAL A 1002 -5.52 30.08 22.48
CA VAL A 1002 -4.25 30.00 21.72
C VAL A 1002 -3.65 31.39 21.65
N GLY A 1003 -2.31 31.60 22.03
CA GLY A 1003 -1.58 32.88 22.03
C GLY A 1003 -0.93 33.13 23.41
N VAL A 1004 -0.79 34.51 23.83
CA VAL A 1004 -0.20 34.91 25.13
C VAL A 1004 -1.30 35.51 26.02
N SER A 1005 -1.53 34.79 27.19
CA SER A 1005 -2.52 35.27 28.17
C SER A 1005 -3.92 35.30 27.58
N ALA A 1006 -4.25 34.38 26.64
CA ALA A 1006 -5.64 34.26 26.14
C ALA A 1006 -6.51 33.53 27.17
N ASP A 1007 -7.73 34.06 27.27
CA ASP A 1007 -8.60 33.52 28.33
C ASP A 1007 -9.93 33.04 27.71
N ALA A 1008 -10.07 31.68 27.64
CA ALA A 1008 -11.36 31.10 27.19
C ALA A 1008 -12.01 30.37 28.38
N THR A 1009 -12.97 30.99 29.04
CA THR A 1009 -13.42 30.45 30.34
C THR A 1009 -14.87 29.99 30.24
N ALA A 1010 -15.57 30.24 29.18
CA ALA A 1010 -16.97 29.79 29.07
C ALA A 1010 -17.07 28.54 28.19
N THR A 1011 -18.19 27.78 28.28
CA THR A 1011 -18.38 26.54 27.48
C THR A 1011 -18.31 26.85 25.97
N ASN A 1012 -17.47 26.06 25.20
CA ASN A 1012 -17.27 26.17 23.73
C ASN A 1012 -16.73 27.53 23.33
N ALA A 1013 -16.05 28.23 24.24
CA ALA A 1013 -15.47 29.55 23.90
C ALA A 1013 -14.08 29.38 23.26
N ILE A 1014 -13.80 30.32 22.28
CA ILE A 1014 -12.48 30.25 21.60
C ILE A 1014 -11.82 31.63 21.70
N ALA A 1015 -10.71 31.62 22.38
CA ALA A 1015 -9.90 32.86 22.41
C ALA A 1015 -8.56 32.64 21.70
N ILE A 1016 -8.36 33.39 20.55
CA ILE A 1016 -7.13 33.23 19.75
C ILE A 1016 -6.47 34.61 19.62
N GLY A 1017 -5.21 34.83 20.23
CA GLY A 1017 -4.45 36.10 20.19
C GLY A 1017 -4.06 36.54 21.60
N GLN A 1018 -2.98 37.44 21.62
CA GLN A 1018 -2.50 37.96 22.93
C GLN A 1018 -3.60 38.73 23.67
N ASN A 1019 -3.95 38.20 24.97
CA ASN A 1019 -4.91 38.88 25.87
C ASN A 1019 -6.34 38.81 25.31
N ALA A 1020 -6.57 37.92 24.37
CA ALA A 1020 -7.98 37.74 23.91
C ALA A 1020 -8.81 37.05 25.00
N THR A 1021 -9.91 37.61 25.21
CA THR A 1021 -10.76 37.05 26.28
C THR A 1021 -12.15 36.68 25.72
N ALA A 1022 -12.44 35.37 25.77
CA ALA A 1022 -13.78 34.89 25.39
C ALA A 1022 -14.49 34.37 26.64
N SER A 1023 -15.36 35.17 27.20
CA SER A 1023 -15.97 34.80 28.50
C SER A 1023 -17.46 34.51 28.35
N ASN A 1024 -17.96 34.50 27.14
CA ASN A 1024 -19.38 34.14 26.91
C ASN A 1024 -19.48 32.80 26.16
N ALA A 1025 -20.53 31.96 26.50
CA ALA A 1025 -20.69 30.63 25.86
C ALA A 1025 -20.83 30.77 24.34
N ASN A 1026 -20.23 29.89 23.57
CA ASN A 1026 -20.31 29.79 22.10
C ASN A 1026 -19.74 31.04 21.42
N SER A 1027 -18.81 31.76 22.07
CA SER A 1027 -18.30 33.01 21.46
C SER A 1027 -16.83 32.83 21.08
N VAL A 1028 -16.35 33.75 20.07
CA VAL A 1028 -14.97 33.69 19.58
C VAL A 1028 -14.34 35.09 19.72
N ALA A 1029 -13.34 35.19 20.58
CA ALA A 1029 -12.50 36.40 20.53
C ALA A 1029 -11.28 36.16 19.63
N LEU A 1030 -11.19 36.89 18.50
CA LEU A 1030 -10.16 36.63 17.47
C LEU A 1030 -9.29 37.87 17.28
N GLY A 1031 -7.98 37.69 17.71
CA GLY A 1031 -6.99 38.78 17.57
C GLY A 1031 -6.57 39.30 18.95
N ALA A 1032 -5.34 40.07 18.95
CA ALA A 1032 -4.74 40.55 20.22
C ALA A 1032 -5.67 41.57 20.90
N GLY A 1033 -6.08 41.24 22.25
CA GLY A 1033 -6.84 42.20 23.08
C GLY A 1033 -8.35 42.08 22.78
N SER A 1034 -8.77 41.12 21.93
CA SER A 1034 -10.21 41.03 21.62
C SER A 1034 -10.98 40.44 22.81
N VAL A 1035 -12.08 41.08 23.05
CA VAL A 1035 -12.88 40.64 24.21
C VAL A 1035 -14.34 40.46 23.73
N THR A 1036 -14.83 39.18 23.97
CA THR A 1036 -16.24 38.99 23.56
C THR A 1036 -17.16 39.69 24.56
N SER A 1037 -18.21 40.36 24.13
CA SER A 1037 -19.30 40.93 24.97
C SER A 1037 -20.56 40.07 24.87
N ALA A 1038 -21.47 40.32 25.88
CA ALA A 1038 -22.74 39.57 25.82
C ALA A 1038 -23.46 39.84 24.48
N PRO A 1039 -23.98 38.70 23.81
CA PRO A 1039 -24.73 38.93 22.56
C PRO A 1039 -25.80 40.00 22.73
N ASN A 1040 -25.82 41.04 21.84
CA ASN A 1040 -26.85 42.10 21.87
C ASN A 1040 -28.27 41.50 21.81
N THR A 1041 -29.05 41.73 22.91
CA THR A 1041 -30.44 41.22 22.99
C THR A 1041 -31.42 42.32 22.62
N GLY A 1042 -30.85 43.60 22.14
CA GLY A 1042 -31.77 44.74 21.89
C GLY A 1042 -32.06 44.91 20.39
N VAL A 1043 -33.33 45.40 20.02
CA VAL A 1043 -33.88 45.70 18.68
C VAL A 1043 -33.34 47.07 18.21
N PHE A 1044 -32.31 47.09 17.23
CA PHE A 1044 -31.85 48.34 16.59
C PHE A 1044 -32.90 48.82 15.56
N SER A 1045 -33.64 50.11 15.90
CA SER A 1045 -34.68 50.66 14.99
C SER A 1045 -34.22 52.02 14.44
N ILE A 1046 -34.21 52.17 13.14
CA ILE A 1046 -34.11 53.50 12.49
C ILE A 1046 -35.39 53.76 11.70
N ASN A 1047 -36.18 54.86 11.99
CA ASN A 1047 -37.37 55.41 11.33
C ASN A 1047 -38.50 54.37 11.25
N GLY A 1048 -38.67 53.37 12.31
CA GLY A 1048 -39.86 52.49 12.37
C GLY A 1048 -39.57 51.11 11.76
N GLY A 1049 -38.23 50.74 11.26
CA GLY A 1049 -37.88 49.39 10.76
C GLY A 1049 -36.98 48.65 11.75
N THR A 1050 -37.36 47.39 12.24
CA THR A 1050 -36.66 46.59 13.27
C THR A 1050 -35.71 45.59 12.60
N ALA A 1051 -34.32 45.73 12.86
CA ALA A 1051 -33.34 44.74 12.36
C ALA A 1051 -33.44 43.44 13.19
N ALA A 1052 -33.73 42.19 12.50
CA ALA A 1052 -33.92 40.84 13.10
C ALA A 1052 -32.59 40.29 13.65
N GLY A 1053 -32.71 39.60 15.20
CA GLY A 1053 -32.10 38.30 15.56
C GLY A 1053 -31.50 38.37 16.97
N THR A 1054 -31.92 37.25 17.87
CA THR A 1054 -31.29 36.91 19.17
C THR A 1054 -30.01 36.10 18.94
N ALA A 1055 -28.76 36.72 18.92
CA ALA A 1055 -27.47 36.02 18.71
C ALA A 1055 -27.20 35.03 19.86
N THR A 1056 -26.96 33.65 19.58
CA THR A 1056 -26.54 32.58 20.51
C THR A 1056 -25.07 32.76 20.94
N GLY A 1057 -24.23 33.70 20.32
CA GLY A 1057 -22.83 34.06 20.65
C GLY A 1057 -22.33 35.15 19.68
N VAL A 1058 -21.16 35.64 20.06
CA VAL A 1058 -20.62 36.73 19.20
C VAL A 1058 -19.19 36.38 18.81
N VAL A 1059 -18.79 36.86 17.52
CA VAL A 1059 -17.35 36.84 17.14
C VAL A 1059 -16.79 38.27 17.30
N SER A 1060 -15.91 38.42 18.30
CA SER A 1060 -15.29 39.76 18.47
C SER A 1060 -13.89 39.80 17.84
N VAL A 1061 -13.55 40.83 16.99
CA VAL A 1061 -12.17 40.99 16.44
C VAL A 1061 -11.50 42.19 17.10
N GLY A 1062 -12.06 42.69 18.28
CA GLY A 1062 -11.44 43.79 19.04
C GLY A 1062 -12.19 44.02 20.36
N ALA A 1063 -11.58 44.84 21.21
CA ALA A 1063 -12.27 45.25 22.46
C ALA A 1063 -13.04 46.56 22.25
N ALA A 1064 -14.00 46.75 23.19
CA ALA A 1064 -14.73 48.03 23.08
C ALA A 1064 -13.77 49.22 23.04
N GLY A 1065 -13.87 50.12 21.96
CA GLY A 1065 -12.98 51.31 21.84
C GLY A 1065 -11.71 50.99 21.05
N ALA A 1066 -11.47 49.67 20.76
CA ALA A 1066 -10.33 49.27 19.90
C ALA A 1066 -10.79 48.25 18.85
N GLU A 1067 -11.84 48.61 18.11
CA GLU A 1067 -12.43 47.68 17.13
C GLU A 1067 -11.55 47.64 15.87
N ARG A 1068 -11.50 46.51 15.19
CA ARG A 1068 -10.65 46.40 13.97
C ARG A 1068 -11.55 46.35 12.73
N GLN A 1069 -10.80 46.85 11.63
CA GLN A 1069 -11.51 46.76 10.33
C GLN A 1069 -11.50 45.31 9.81
N ILE A 1070 -12.69 44.90 9.31
CA ILE A 1070 -12.71 43.58 8.65
C ILE A 1070 -12.72 43.80 7.13
N THR A 1071 -11.65 43.48 6.35
CA THR A 1071 -11.52 43.74 4.90
C THR A 1071 -11.78 42.44 4.12
N ASN A 1072 -12.24 42.53 2.80
CA ASN A 1072 -12.58 41.40 1.89
C ASN A 1072 -13.90 40.74 2.30
N VAL A 1073 -14.79 41.53 2.81
CA VAL A 1073 -16.14 41.02 3.13
C VAL A 1073 -17.02 41.16 1.87
N ALA A 1074 -17.33 40.00 1.27
CA ALA A 1074 -18.24 40.04 0.10
C ALA A 1074 -19.56 40.74 0.47
N PRO A 1075 -20.25 41.28 -0.57
CA PRO A 1075 -21.53 41.96 -0.29
C PRO A 1075 -22.54 41.01 0.37
N GLY A 1076 -22.99 41.42 1.60
CA GLY A 1076 -24.00 40.61 2.31
C GLY A 1076 -25.41 40.78 1.73
N VAL A 1077 -26.24 39.72 1.82
CA VAL A 1077 -27.66 39.80 1.40
C VAL A 1077 -28.41 40.80 2.30
N VAL A 1078 -29.05 41.78 1.56
CA VAL A 1078 -29.79 42.81 2.35
C VAL A 1078 -31.29 42.46 2.31
N SER A 1079 -31.83 41.63 3.42
CA SER A 1079 -33.26 41.35 3.62
C SER A 1079 -33.64 41.52 5.08
N ALA A 1080 -35.00 41.44 5.41
CA ALA A 1080 -35.52 41.65 6.79
C ALA A 1080 -35.03 40.54 7.74
N ALA A 1081 -34.44 39.39 7.26
CA ALA A 1081 -33.94 38.29 8.12
C ALA A 1081 -32.41 38.19 8.04
N SER A 1082 -31.70 39.22 7.31
CA SER A 1082 -30.26 39.01 7.00
C SER A 1082 -29.44 39.15 8.29
N THR A 1083 -28.48 38.20 8.61
CA THR A 1083 -27.48 38.27 9.69
C THR A 1083 -26.08 38.47 9.10
N ASP A 1084 -26.07 38.78 7.64
CA ASP A 1084 -24.75 38.95 7.00
C ASP A 1084 -24.14 40.31 7.35
N ALA A 1085 -22.67 40.29 7.37
CA ALA A 1085 -21.96 41.59 7.46
C ALA A 1085 -22.09 42.38 6.15
N VAL A 1086 -22.52 43.67 6.17
CA VAL A 1086 -22.60 44.52 4.95
C VAL A 1086 -21.25 45.22 4.75
N ASN A 1087 -20.69 45.17 3.53
CA ASN A 1087 -19.37 45.81 3.30
C ASN A 1087 -19.55 47.25 2.82
N GLY A 1088 -18.40 48.11 2.76
CA GLY A 1088 -18.39 49.56 2.44
C GLY A 1088 -19.05 49.86 1.10
N SER A 1089 -18.88 48.96 0.11
CA SER A 1089 -19.50 49.22 -1.22
C SER A 1089 -21.04 49.19 -1.12
N GLN A 1090 -21.69 48.25 -0.30
CA GLN A 1090 -23.16 48.17 -0.10
C GLN A 1090 -23.66 49.41 0.65
N LEU A 1091 -22.77 49.94 1.56
CA LEU A 1091 -23.16 51.16 2.27
C LEU A 1091 -22.92 52.41 1.40
N PHE A 1092 -21.82 52.37 0.64
CA PHE A 1092 -21.53 53.50 -0.28
C PHE A 1092 -22.63 53.61 -1.35
N LEU A 1093 -23.11 52.47 -1.87
CA LEU A 1093 -24.20 52.52 -2.87
C LEU A 1093 -25.47 53.11 -2.25
N THR A 1094 -25.80 52.71 -1.06
CA THR A 1094 -26.96 53.30 -0.36
C THR A 1094 -26.71 54.80 -0.07
N GLU A 1095 -25.42 55.24 0.35
CA GLU A 1095 -25.05 56.65 0.58
C GLU A 1095 -25.09 57.47 -0.71
N THR A 1096 -24.67 56.89 -1.72
CA THR A 1096 -24.71 57.59 -3.03
C THR A 1096 -26.16 57.79 -3.46
N ALA A 1097 -26.96 56.73 -3.24
CA ALA A 1097 -28.39 56.85 -3.58
C ALA A 1097 -29.05 57.94 -2.71
N THR A 1098 -28.73 58.10 -1.44
CA THR A 1098 -29.30 59.12 -0.54
C THR A 1098 -28.71 60.51 -0.86
N ASN A 1099 -27.40 60.70 -1.17
CA ASN A 1099 -26.76 61.95 -1.60
C ASN A 1099 -27.29 62.43 -2.96
N ASN A 1100 -27.48 61.47 -3.82
CA ASN A 1100 -28.07 61.86 -5.12
C ASN A 1100 -29.49 62.39 -4.92
N LEU A 1101 -30.24 61.79 -4.03
CA LEU A 1101 -31.56 62.35 -3.67
C LEU A 1101 -31.41 63.75 -3.04
N GLY A 1102 -30.36 64.05 -2.16
CA GLY A 1102 -30.01 65.37 -1.58
C GLY A 1102 -29.58 66.39 -2.64
N ASN A 1103 -28.90 65.92 -3.61
CA ASN A 1103 -28.44 66.82 -4.69
C ASN A 1103 -29.60 67.16 -5.64
N THR A 1104 -30.48 66.09 -5.93
CA THR A 1104 -31.69 66.38 -6.71
C THR A 1104 -32.56 67.40 -5.96
N LEU A 1105 -32.61 67.48 -4.71
CA LEU A 1105 -33.43 68.42 -3.92
C LEU A 1105 -32.75 69.80 -3.86
N GLU A 1106 -31.34 69.98 -3.95
CA GLU A 1106 -30.54 71.22 -4.06
C GLU A 1106 -30.69 71.85 -5.44
N THR A 1107 -30.90 70.99 -6.44
CA THR A 1107 -31.11 71.51 -7.81
C THR A 1107 -32.57 71.95 -8.00
N VAL A 1108 -33.58 71.22 -7.38
CA VAL A 1108 -35.01 71.59 -7.51
C VAL A 1108 -35.29 72.81 -6.62
N ALA A 1109 -34.37 73.40 -5.62
CA ALA A 1109 -34.67 74.47 -4.64
C ALA A 1109 -33.75 75.66 -4.89
N GLY A 1110 -32.89 75.95 -6.19
CA GLY A 1110 -32.14 77.12 -6.70
C GLY A 1110 -30.88 77.38 -5.86
N GLY A 1111 -29.61 77.17 -6.35
CA GLY A 1111 -28.14 77.20 -6.20
C GLY A 1111 -27.70 77.98 -4.96
N GLY A 1112 -28.34 77.66 -3.78
CA GLY A 1112 -27.64 78.12 -2.54
C GLY A 1112 -28.27 77.46 -1.31
N LEU A 1113 -28.96 76.15 -1.35
CA LEU A 1113 -29.55 75.47 -0.17
C LEU A 1113 -28.52 74.52 0.45
N VAL A 1114 -28.11 74.89 1.72
CA VAL A 1114 -27.14 74.04 2.45
C VAL A 1114 -27.91 73.14 3.43
N ILE A 1115 -28.05 71.73 3.10
CA ILE A 1115 -28.71 70.73 3.98
C ILE A 1115 -27.65 70.08 4.87
N ASN A 1116 -27.80 70.40 6.20
CA ASN A 1116 -26.82 69.77 7.12
C ASN A 1116 -26.84 68.24 7.03
N ASP A 1117 -25.78 67.64 7.41
CA ASP A 1117 -25.55 66.17 7.36
C ASP A 1117 -26.67 65.42 8.08
N ASP A 1118 -27.53 66.07 8.87
CA ASP A 1118 -28.67 65.40 9.57
C ASP A 1118 -29.98 65.65 8.83
N GLY A 1119 -29.89 66.16 7.65
CA GLY A 1119 -31.11 66.27 6.81
C GLY A 1119 -31.90 67.54 7.14
N THR A 1120 -31.46 68.49 8.04
CA THR A 1120 -32.11 69.78 8.34
C THR A 1120 -31.48 70.91 7.53
N ILE A 1121 -32.22 71.97 7.06
CA ILE A 1121 -31.73 73.07 6.19
C ILE A 1121 -31.05 74.12 7.08
N ALA A 1122 -29.66 74.31 6.93
CA ALA A 1122 -28.63 74.97 7.76
C ALA A 1122 -28.67 76.48 7.55
N THR A 1123 -29.39 77.11 6.62
CA THR A 1123 -29.47 78.58 6.56
C THR A 1123 -30.67 78.97 5.68
N PRO A 1124 -31.53 80.06 6.24
CA PRO A 1124 -32.72 80.42 5.44
C PRO A 1124 -32.31 80.94 4.05
N ILE A 1125 -32.83 80.43 2.89
CA ILE A 1125 -32.62 80.70 1.46
C ILE A 1125 -32.50 82.21 1.23
N ALA A 1126 -31.23 82.93 1.09
CA ALA A 1126 -31.12 84.37 0.74
C ALA A 1126 -31.11 84.54 -0.78
N ILE A 1127 -32.17 84.80 -1.33
CA ILE A 1127 -32.35 85.20 -2.75
C ILE A 1127 -32.03 86.70 -2.88
N SER A 1128 -30.89 87.10 -3.66
CA SER A 1128 -30.37 88.48 -3.80
C SER A 1128 -30.95 89.14 -5.06
N VAL A 1129 -31.72 90.15 -4.90
CA VAL A 1129 -32.24 91.00 -5.99
C VAL A 1129 -31.85 92.45 -5.71
N GLY A 1130 -30.87 93.12 -6.60
CA GLY A 1130 -30.43 94.54 -6.58
C GLY A 1130 -29.55 94.84 -5.36
N GLY A 1131 -28.85 93.80 -4.81
CA GLY A 1131 -27.81 94.04 -3.77
C GLY A 1131 -28.40 93.95 -2.36
N THR A 1132 -29.74 93.47 -2.13
CA THR A 1132 -30.31 93.25 -0.78
C THR A 1132 -30.88 91.83 -0.69
N SER A 1133 -30.64 91.08 0.36
CA SER A 1133 -30.89 89.64 0.55
C SER A 1133 -32.26 89.43 1.21
N TYR A 1134 -33.20 88.43 0.56
CA TYR A 1134 -34.56 88.24 1.09
C TYR A 1134 -34.76 86.77 1.48
N ALA A 1135 -35.46 86.52 2.49
CA ALA A 1135 -35.51 85.23 3.23
C ALA A 1135 -36.41 84.22 2.50
N ASN A 1136 -37.26 84.68 1.55
CA ASN A 1136 -37.98 83.70 0.70
C ASN A 1136 -38.40 84.36 -0.62
N ILE A 1137 -38.69 83.51 -1.61
CA ILE A 1137 -38.83 83.90 -3.03
C ILE A 1137 -40.02 84.86 -3.18
N THR A 1138 -40.89 84.94 -2.16
CA THR A 1138 -42.06 85.85 -2.23
C THR A 1138 -41.65 87.27 -1.83
N ASP A 1139 -40.75 87.55 -0.97
CA ASP A 1139 -40.24 88.86 -0.51
C ASP A 1139 -39.19 89.41 -1.48
N ALA A 1140 -38.41 88.57 -2.25
CA ALA A 1140 -37.40 88.97 -3.26
C ALA A 1140 -38.08 89.39 -4.56
N ILE A 1141 -39.18 88.82 -4.87
CA ILE A 1141 -39.95 89.22 -6.06
C ILE A 1141 -40.71 90.52 -5.75
N GLU A 1142 -41.11 90.89 -4.54
CA GLU A 1142 -41.79 92.14 -4.14
C GLU A 1142 -40.79 93.30 -4.04
N ALA A 1143 -39.52 93.12 -3.87
CA ALA A 1143 -38.44 94.13 -3.78
C ALA A 1143 -37.91 94.49 -5.17
N GLU A 1144 -37.78 93.60 -6.14
CA GLU A 1144 -37.47 93.94 -7.56
C GLU A 1144 -38.62 94.70 -8.21
N ASP A 1145 -39.86 94.46 -7.81
CA ASP A 1145 -41.04 95.21 -8.27
C ASP A 1145 -41.06 96.63 -7.68
N ASP A 1146 -40.48 96.95 -6.54
CA ASP A 1146 -40.42 98.27 -5.88
C ASP A 1146 -39.26 99.11 -6.44
N LYS A 1147 -38.17 98.53 -6.99
CA LYS A 1147 -37.02 99.25 -7.61
C LYS A 1147 -37.35 99.67 -9.05
N ILE A 1148 -38.14 98.84 -9.77
CA ILE A 1148 -38.64 99.24 -11.10
C ILE A 1148 -39.71 100.34 -10.96
N ASP A 1149 -40.47 100.45 -9.83
CA ASP A 1149 -41.47 101.49 -9.56
C ASP A 1149 -40.82 102.79 -9.08
N GLU A 1150 -39.66 102.75 -8.34
CA GLU A 1150 -38.89 103.92 -7.86
C GLU A 1150 -38.00 104.50 -8.97
N GLY A 1151 -37.44 103.63 -9.88
CA GLY A 1151 -36.70 104.08 -11.09
C GLY A 1151 -37.62 104.76 -12.11
N LEU A 1152 -38.79 104.40 -12.31
CA LEU A 1152 -39.72 105.00 -13.29
C LEU A 1152 -40.46 106.20 -12.67
N GLN A 1153 -40.47 106.39 -11.27
CA GLN A 1153 -40.91 107.60 -10.56
C GLN A 1153 -39.82 108.68 -10.57
N ASP A 1154 -38.60 108.23 -10.61
CA ASP A 1154 -37.45 109.16 -10.76
C ASP A 1154 -37.34 109.68 -12.20
N VAL A 1155 -37.70 108.84 -13.25
CA VAL A 1155 -37.78 109.29 -14.65
C VAL A 1155 -38.97 110.23 -14.83
N ALA A 1156 -40.17 110.15 -14.10
CA ALA A 1156 -41.34 111.04 -14.13
C ALA A 1156 -41.02 112.37 -13.42
N ASP A 1157 -40.06 112.39 -12.35
CA ASP A 1157 -39.63 113.62 -11.65
C ASP A 1157 -38.53 114.34 -12.44
N ALA A 1158 -37.75 113.55 -13.20
CA ALA A 1158 -36.63 114.12 -14.00
C ALA A 1158 -37.14 114.70 -15.31
N LEU A 1159 -38.29 114.22 -15.89
CA LEU A 1159 -38.88 114.74 -17.15
C LEU A 1159 -39.75 115.96 -16.85
N GLY A 1160 -40.07 116.42 -15.46
CA GLY A 1160 -40.86 117.62 -15.08
C GLY A 1160 -41.98 117.91 -16.08
N GLY A 1161 -43.14 118.95 -15.81
CA GLY A 1161 -44.25 119.36 -16.70
C GLY A 1161 -45.53 118.56 -16.38
N GLY A 1162 -45.69 118.00 -14.99
CA GLY A 1162 -46.94 117.36 -14.49
C GLY A 1162 -47.00 115.87 -14.87
N VAL A 1163 -45.84 115.11 -15.20
CA VAL A 1163 -45.91 113.66 -15.51
C VAL A 1163 -46.07 112.89 -14.20
N THR A 1164 -47.16 111.92 -14.09
CA THR A 1164 -47.39 111.09 -12.89
C THR A 1164 -47.21 109.60 -13.22
N TYR A 1165 -46.38 108.77 -12.27
CA TYR A 1165 -46.14 107.32 -12.41
C TYR A 1165 -47.16 106.55 -11.55
N ASP A 1166 -48.00 105.57 -12.31
CA ASP A 1166 -48.93 104.70 -11.55
C ASP A 1166 -48.28 103.33 -11.29
N PRO A 1167 -47.99 102.98 -10.03
CA PRO A 1167 -47.17 101.81 -9.66
C PRO A 1167 -47.96 100.50 -9.79
N ASN A 1168 -49.30 100.61 -10.06
CA ASN A 1168 -50.08 99.35 -10.20
C ASN A 1168 -50.27 98.96 -11.67
N THR A 1169 -50.07 99.92 -12.68
CA THR A 1169 -50.28 99.54 -14.10
C THR A 1169 -48.98 99.70 -14.88
N GLY A 1170 -47.83 100.28 -14.33
CA GLY A 1170 -46.48 100.38 -14.95
C GLY A 1170 -46.43 101.40 -16.08
N VAL A 1171 -47.45 102.44 -16.28
CA VAL A 1171 -47.51 103.38 -17.42
C VAL A 1171 -47.21 104.80 -16.91
N LEU A 1172 -46.24 105.77 -17.67
CA LEU A 1172 -45.95 107.19 -17.37
C LEU A 1172 -46.85 108.10 -18.23
N THR A 1173 -47.60 109.13 -17.71
CA THR A 1173 -48.42 110.04 -18.55
C THR A 1173 -47.52 111.06 -19.28
N ALA A 1174 -47.77 111.54 -20.66
CA ALA A 1174 -46.92 112.40 -21.51
C ALA A 1174 -46.64 113.75 -20.81
N PRO A 1175 -45.33 114.34 -20.84
CA PRO A 1175 -44.97 115.61 -20.19
C PRO A 1175 -45.50 116.82 -20.96
N SER A 1176 -46.04 117.99 -20.33
CA SER A 1176 -46.53 119.24 -20.95
C SER A 1176 -45.66 120.43 -20.51
N TYR A 1177 -44.84 121.12 -21.54
CA TYR A 1177 -43.95 122.27 -21.21
C TYR A 1177 -44.46 123.52 -21.93
N THR A 1178 -44.60 124.77 -21.23
CA THR A 1178 -45.01 126.04 -21.89
C THR A 1178 -43.80 126.95 -22.06
N VAL A 1179 -43.32 127.13 -23.33
CA VAL A 1179 -42.14 127.99 -23.62
C VAL A 1179 -42.48 128.87 -24.82
N ALA A 1180 -42.52 130.27 -24.69
CA ALA A 1180 -42.74 131.40 -25.63
C ALA A 1180 -44.17 131.38 -26.17
N GLY A 1181 -45.26 131.06 -25.29
CA GLY A 1181 -46.68 131.24 -25.61
C GLY A 1181 -47.24 130.08 -26.46
N SER A 1182 -46.50 128.71 -26.69
CA SER A 1182 -47.12 127.49 -27.25
C SER A 1182 -46.66 126.28 -26.44
N THR A 1183 -47.70 125.21 -26.25
CA THR A 1183 -47.54 123.99 -25.43
C THR A 1183 -46.83 122.90 -26.25
N GLU A 1184 -45.70 122.31 -25.60
CA GLU A 1184 -44.93 121.30 -26.36
C GLU A 1184 -44.84 120.02 -25.53
N THR A 1185 -44.94 118.78 -26.18
CA THR A 1185 -45.21 117.49 -25.50
C THR A 1185 -43.94 116.64 -25.49
N ASN A 1186 -42.71 117.33 -25.94
CA ASN A 1186 -41.45 116.61 -25.66
C ASN A 1186 -40.28 117.60 -25.64
N VAL A 1187 -39.16 117.36 -25.03
CA VAL A 1187 -38.02 118.21 -24.60
C VAL A 1187 -37.21 118.63 -25.84
N GLY A 1188 -37.34 117.89 -26.89
CA GLY A 1188 -36.67 118.16 -28.18
C GLY A 1188 -37.35 119.30 -28.95
N ASP A 1189 -38.61 119.52 -28.81
CA ASP A 1189 -39.38 120.57 -29.52
C ASP A 1189 -39.42 121.86 -28.68
N ALA A 1190 -39.15 121.87 -27.31
CA ALA A 1190 -39.05 123.02 -26.38
C ALA A 1190 -37.68 123.68 -26.46
N PHE A 1191 -36.59 122.97 -26.95
CA PHE A 1191 -35.22 123.52 -27.12
C PHE A 1191 -35.02 124.04 -28.54
N ALA A 1192 -35.84 123.62 -29.50
CA ALA A 1192 -35.84 124.17 -30.88
C ALA A 1192 -36.65 125.47 -30.93
N ALA A 1193 -37.60 125.73 -30.03
CA ALA A 1193 -38.39 126.98 -29.88
C ALA A 1193 -37.63 128.00 -29.05
N LEU A 1194 -36.55 127.74 -28.26
CA LEU A 1194 -35.63 128.59 -27.48
C LEU A 1194 -34.40 128.98 -28.32
N ASP A 1195 -34.02 128.26 -29.38
CA ASP A 1195 -32.94 128.52 -30.35
C ASP A 1195 -33.40 129.47 -31.47
N ILE A 1196 -34.71 129.63 -31.70
CA ILE A 1196 -35.31 130.60 -32.64
C ILE A 1196 -35.62 131.91 -31.89
N ALA A 1197 -35.64 132.02 -30.50
CA ALA A 1197 -35.83 133.21 -29.63
C ALA A 1197 -34.47 133.80 -29.23
N ASN A 1198 -33.24 133.16 -29.45
CA ASN A 1198 -31.86 133.57 -29.13
C ASN A 1198 -31.11 134.02 -30.39
N THR A 1199 -31.63 133.89 -31.64
CA THR A 1199 -31.17 134.41 -32.95
C THR A 1199 -31.96 135.68 -33.29
N THR A 1200 -33.00 136.19 -32.50
CA THR A 1200 -33.78 137.43 -32.60
C THR A 1200 -33.42 138.37 -31.43
N ALA A 1201 -32.53 138.01 -30.35
CA ALA A 1201 -32.02 138.82 -29.20
C ALA A 1201 -30.53 139.14 -29.41
N ASN A 1202 -29.78 138.71 -30.54
CA ASN A 1202 -28.39 139.05 -30.93
C ASN A 1202 -28.38 139.88 -32.21
N ASN A 1203 -29.48 140.37 -32.86
CA ASN A 1203 -29.70 141.41 -33.88
C ASN A 1203 -30.33 142.65 -33.26
N GLY A 1204 -30.35 142.90 -31.88
CA GLY A 1204 -30.86 144.07 -31.14
C GLY A 1204 -29.74 144.75 -30.34
N LEU A 1205 -28.42 144.34 -30.37
CA LEU A 1205 -27.28 145.00 -29.69
C LEU A 1205 -26.41 145.73 -30.74
N ALA A 1206 -26.65 145.89 -32.17
CA ALA A 1206 -26.13 146.71 -33.28
C ALA A 1206 -27.16 147.77 -33.68
N THR A 1207 -28.21 148.15 -32.79
CA THR A 1207 -29.17 149.28 -32.87
C THR A 1207 -29.24 149.98 -31.50
N ALA A 1208 -28.31 149.60 -30.51
CA ALA A 1208 -28.32 150.25 -29.18
C ALA A 1208 -26.95 150.87 -28.89
N ILE A 1209 -26.02 151.11 -30.04
CA ILE A 1209 -24.78 151.90 -29.88
C ILE A 1209 -24.61 152.77 -31.12
N GLY A 1210 -25.67 153.26 -31.94
CA GLY A 1210 -25.84 154.29 -32.99
C GLY A 1210 -24.56 155.09 -33.24
N GLY A 1211 -24.30 155.62 -34.61
CA GLY A 1211 -23.42 156.48 -35.45
C GLY A 1211 -22.34 155.65 -36.16
N GLY A 1212 -22.89 154.51 -37.01
CA GLY A 1212 -22.00 153.83 -37.98
C GLY A 1212 -20.86 153.07 -37.29
N ALA A 1213 -21.08 152.35 -36.19
CA ALA A 1213 -20.12 151.37 -35.65
C ALA A 1213 -20.58 149.94 -35.98
N ALA A 1214 -20.01 149.09 -36.81
CA ALA A 1214 -20.29 147.66 -37.10
C ALA A 1214 -19.43 146.76 -36.20
N VAL A 1215 -20.19 145.44 -35.76
CA VAL A 1215 -19.57 144.34 -34.99
C VAL A 1215 -19.22 143.21 -35.96
N ALA A 1216 -18.00 142.94 -36.25
CA ALA A 1216 -17.60 141.77 -37.09
C ALA A 1216 -17.63 140.48 -36.25
N ALA A 1217 -17.99 139.34 -36.74
CA ALA A 1217 -18.16 137.92 -36.36
C ALA A 1217 -17.05 137.46 -35.39
N ASP A 1218 -16.19 138.45 -34.96
CA ASP A 1218 -15.26 138.02 -33.88
C ASP A 1218 -15.33 138.99 -32.70
N GLY A 1219 -16.40 139.82 -32.62
CA GLY A 1219 -16.74 140.55 -31.37
C GLY A 1219 -15.80 141.73 -31.12
N THR A 1220 -15.20 142.62 -32.11
CA THR A 1220 -14.49 143.90 -31.87
C THR A 1220 -15.30 145.04 -32.51
N VAL A 1221 -15.38 146.50 -31.66
CA VAL A 1221 -16.25 147.65 -32.05
C VAL A 1221 -15.34 148.82 -32.44
N THR A 1222 -15.31 149.48 -33.81
CA THR A 1222 -14.60 150.72 -34.22
C THR A 1222 -15.35 151.94 -33.69
N ALA A 1223 -14.62 153.17 -32.92
CA ALA A 1223 -15.09 154.36 -32.17
C ALA A 1223 -16.02 155.22 -33.05
N PRO A 1224 -17.12 156.01 -32.41
CA PRO A 1224 -18.24 156.76 -32.99
C PRO A 1224 -17.90 158.25 -33.16
N THR A 1225 -18.15 159.05 -34.33
CA THR A 1225 -18.11 160.50 -34.57
C THR A 1225 -19.46 161.12 -34.17
N VAL A 1226 -19.54 162.16 -33.03
CA VAL A 1226 -20.81 162.83 -32.60
C VAL A 1226 -20.70 164.33 -32.92
N ASN A 1227 -21.62 164.92 -33.69
CA ASN A 1227 -21.74 166.31 -34.19
C ASN A 1227 -22.75 167.09 -33.33
N VAL A 1228 -22.38 168.16 -32.47
CA VAL A 1228 -23.24 169.08 -31.70
C VAL A 1228 -23.00 170.50 -32.20
N ASN A 1229 -23.88 171.18 -32.97
CA ASN A 1229 -24.00 172.54 -33.53
C ASN A 1229 -23.02 172.77 -34.68
N GLY A 1230 -22.91 171.64 -35.73
CA GLY A 1230 -22.13 171.75 -36.99
C GLY A 1230 -20.62 171.70 -36.73
N SER A 1231 -20.11 171.20 -35.65
CA SER A 1231 -18.69 170.83 -35.43
C SER A 1231 -18.62 169.47 -34.73
N SER A 1232 -17.82 168.42 -35.20
CA SER A 1232 -17.68 166.99 -34.82
C SER A 1232 -16.62 166.84 -33.73
N PHE A 1233 -17.14 166.05 -32.56
CA PHE A 1233 -16.27 165.77 -31.41
C PHE A 1233 -16.13 164.26 -31.20
N ASN A 1234 -15.06 163.72 -30.86
CA ASN A 1234 -14.69 162.28 -30.83
C ASN A 1234 -14.66 161.77 -29.39
N ASN A 1235 -15.57 162.52 -28.42
CA ASN A 1235 -15.92 161.82 -27.17
C ASN A 1235 -16.93 162.67 -26.37
N LEU A 1236 -17.84 162.14 -25.82
CA LEU A 1236 -19.11 162.48 -25.16
C LEU A 1236 -18.86 163.33 -23.91
N THR A 1237 -17.79 163.65 -23.60
CA THR A 1237 -17.51 164.53 -22.45
C THR A 1237 -17.21 165.95 -22.92
N ASP A 1238 -17.05 166.43 -24.20
CA ASP A 1238 -16.79 167.73 -24.85
C ASP A 1238 -18.01 168.17 -25.67
N ALA A 1239 -19.20 167.34 -25.82
CA ALA A 1239 -20.51 167.63 -26.44
C ALA A 1239 -21.54 167.95 -25.35
N ILE A 1240 -21.29 167.77 -24.03
CA ILE A 1240 -22.16 167.99 -22.86
C ILE A 1240 -21.60 169.17 -22.05
N GLU A 1241 -20.59 170.05 -22.42
CA GLU A 1241 -20.11 171.36 -21.93
C GLU A 1241 -20.43 172.45 -22.94
N ALA A 1242 -21.32 172.32 -24.04
CA ALA A 1242 -21.94 173.28 -24.98
C ALA A 1242 -23.47 173.25 -24.79
N ALA A 1243 -24.01 172.64 -23.61
CA ALA A 1243 -25.40 172.57 -23.12
C ALA A 1243 -25.66 173.71 -22.14
N GLY A 1244 -26.43 174.90 -22.52
CA GLY A 1244 -27.01 175.85 -21.52
C GLY A 1244 -28.53 175.88 -21.64
N ALA A 1245 -29.44 175.72 -20.50
CA ALA A 1245 -30.34 176.35 -19.52
C ALA A 1245 -31.74 175.76 -19.64
N GLY A 1246 -32.23 174.97 -18.66
CA GLY A 1246 -33.43 175.19 -17.81
C GLY A 1246 -34.60 174.32 -18.27
N PHE A 1247 -35.02 173.12 -17.60
CA PHE A 1247 -36.45 172.89 -17.33
C PHE A 1247 -36.65 171.44 -16.87
N ASP A 1248 -36.88 171.20 -15.59
CA ASP A 1248 -37.59 170.62 -14.43
C ASP A 1248 -39.06 170.32 -14.76
N LEU A 1249 -39.63 169.16 -14.45
CA LEU A 1249 -40.37 168.26 -13.54
C LEU A 1249 -41.86 168.23 -13.94
N THR A 1250 -42.55 167.21 -14.20
CA THR A 1250 -43.66 166.42 -13.62
C THR A 1250 -45.00 166.96 -14.13
N SER A 1251 -46.04 166.20 -14.81
CA SER A 1251 -47.32 165.50 -14.58
C SER A 1251 -48.03 165.31 -15.92
N ALA A 1252 -48.69 164.02 -16.36
CA ALA A 1252 -50.01 163.84 -17.01
C ALA A 1252 -49.98 162.58 -17.90
N ALA A 1253 -50.68 161.53 -17.50
CA ALA A 1253 -51.99 160.96 -17.88
C ALA A 1253 -52.09 160.78 -19.40
N THR A 1254 -52.10 159.58 -19.87
CA THR A 1254 -52.97 158.94 -20.88
C THR A 1254 -52.45 159.24 -22.29
N GLY A 1255 -51.70 158.30 -23.02
CA GLY A 1255 -52.19 157.80 -24.33
C GLY A 1255 -51.68 158.67 -25.50
N THR A 1256 -50.70 158.25 -26.46
CA THR A 1256 -50.67 158.11 -27.93
C THR A 1256 -50.29 159.44 -28.57
N GLY A 1257 -49.06 159.65 -29.26
CA GLY A 1257 -48.62 159.89 -30.65
C GLY A 1257 -48.54 161.40 -30.95
N THR A 1258 -47.43 161.87 -31.61
CA THR A 1258 -46.82 162.13 -32.93
C THR A 1258 -46.38 163.60 -33.01
N VAL A 1259 -45.02 163.86 -33.51
CA VAL A 1259 -44.94 164.76 -34.69
C VAL A 1259 -43.47 165.06 -34.95
N SER A 1260 -42.91 164.65 -36.07
CA SER A 1260 -42.66 164.83 -37.52
C SER A 1260 -42.00 166.18 -37.80
N GLY A 1261 -40.67 166.19 -38.32
CA GLY A 1261 -40.25 166.49 -39.71
C GLY A 1261 -38.98 167.35 -39.72
N THR A 1262 -37.82 166.99 -40.63
CA THR A 1262 -37.62 167.03 -42.10
C THR A 1262 -36.11 167.05 -42.40
N THR A 1263 -35.52 166.05 -43.25
CA THR A 1263 -35.51 165.42 -44.59
C THR A 1263 -34.12 164.79 -44.83
N VAL A 1264 -34.15 163.46 -44.84
CA VAL A 1264 -34.56 162.14 -45.36
C VAL A 1264 -34.22 161.09 -44.28
#